data_AF-A0A514LG05-F1
#
_entry.id   AF-A0A514LG05-F1
#
_cell.length_a   1.000
_cell.length_b   1.000
_cell.length_c   1.000
_cell.angle_alpha   90.00
_cell.angle_beta   90.00
_cell.angle_gamma   90.00
#
_symmetry.space_group_name_H-M   'P 1'
#
loop_
_entity.id
_entity.type
_entity.pdbx_description
1 polymer ?
#
loop_
_entity_poly.entity_id
_entity_poly.type
_entity_poly.pdbx_seq_one_letter_code
_entity_poly.pdbx_strand_id
1 'polypeptide(L)'
;MSSDYYKKRVILKMIIEQLSMVNFRQFYGKQSISFSSGDQQTVTVIQGENGRGKTGIYRAVLFALYGDEKLDQDGKGADIIIPNTKALNEEHDPVKVEVSLVFSREDRRYEITRSLLAAFINDQVTISNRTCTLQTIDKEEKIYLTKTNDVEDYIDGILDKRMRHYFFFDGERIERLTRASSSQKKDVATGIKNLLNIDQLNNAETTLSFLENDVKKKLEKHSTGKYQQNLQEQLKYESLIEQRRTQLETKESDFEKIQFRLDDLKDHLMKFEEQRKQEEHYERLLKDLQQQQKNENHAMRKIVDLNDIYSLLLMKDPLYQVNDELDLYLTGYTEQSGADVDWLDSILNELTCICDRPFTKDSESYRAIEALKKSMKKSEEKKQYYPLKSAISKLLGHLEAKEDELGQSIEEVRKIVDTRSSLEEEIKKHQNERSESGIETVSQITNDRDKLMEEKSKLQFEMKTIKNEWKDYEKTLESLKRHEGELKVKSQIHQKLARKQEEIEAARNALQTMVKDYEKGMIDELEDISTENLHFLIDEGGRINMRRIKIKSDYSLEVENGFGQEFLANISQGQRQILSLSFITALAQIAGGETVMEMPLFMDTPFGRLSAEHHDQLISFIPNVCSQWVLLVTDREFTSKHEEELLAANHLGNSYSLITKEEGVTEIVEMTNRQEGVSL
;
A
#
# COMPACT_ATOMS: atom_id res chain seq x y z
N MET A 1 19.93 -33.36 32.49
CA MET A 1 20.09 -32.51 33.69
C MET A 1 19.20 -31.30 33.50
N SER A 2 18.50 -30.95 34.56
CA SER A 2 17.22 -30.23 34.60
C SER A 2 17.18 -28.88 33.88
N SER A 3 16.12 -28.64 33.10
CA SER A 3 15.88 -27.45 32.27
C SER A 3 15.38 -26.21 33.05
N ASP A 4 15.63 -26.13 34.36
CA ASP A 4 15.09 -25.08 35.25
C ASP A 4 16.05 -23.90 35.49
N TYR A 5 17.09 -23.73 34.68
CA TYR A 5 18.17 -22.76 34.98
C TYR A 5 18.05 -21.38 34.34
N TYR A 6 17.06 -21.14 33.47
CA TYR A 6 16.74 -19.78 33.03
C TYR A 6 15.76 -19.16 34.01
N LYS A 7 16.29 -18.50 35.05
CA LYS A 7 15.51 -17.47 35.77
C LYS A 7 15.18 -16.38 34.75
N LYS A 8 14.00 -16.50 34.14
CA LYS A 8 13.41 -15.53 33.21
C LYS A 8 13.49 -14.15 33.84
N ARG A 9 14.14 -13.22 33.15
CA ARG A 9 14.18 -11.81 33.52
C ARG A 9 12.78 -11.28 33.19
N VAL A 10 11.92 -11.18 34.20
CA VAL A 10 10.58 -10.60 34.08
C VAL A 10 10.77 -9.15 33.65
N ILE A 11 10.34 -8.79 32.43
CA ILE A 11 10.17 -7.39 32.07
C ILE A 11 8.88 -6.95 32.75
N LEU A 12 9.03 -6.23 33.85
CA LEU A 12 7.95 -6.01 34.81
C LEU A 12 6.82 -5.16 34.23
N LYS A 13 5.59 -5.65 34.43
CA LYS A 13 4.30 -5.09 34.01
C LYS A 13 4.24 -3.56 34.13
N MET A 14 4.01 -2.90 33.00
CA MET A 14 3.73 -1.47 32.90
C MET A 14 2.27 -1.27 32.48
N ILE A 15 1.54 -0.41 33.20
CA ILE A 15 0.15 -0.07 32.89
C ILE A 15 0.02 1.44 32.78
N ILE A 16 -0.50 1.93 31.65
CA ILE A 16 -0.86 3.34 31.51
C ILE A 16 -2.19 3.56 32.22
N GLU A 17 -2.28 4.51 33.13
CA GLU A 17 -3.50 4.73 33.93
C GLU A 17 -4.29 5.94 33.43
N GLN A 18 -3.60 7.04 33.13
CA GLN A 18 -4.27 8.28 32.74
C GLN A 18 -3.42 9.11 31.78
N LEU A 19 -4.05 9.68 30.76
CA LEU A 19 -3.48 10.71 29.90
C LEU A 19 -4.25 12.01 30.11
N SER A 20 -3.56 13.12 30.37
CA SER A 20 -4.13 14.46 30.37
C SER A 20 -3.42 15.34 29.35
N MET A 21 -4.19 16.15 28.64
CA MET A 21 -3.72 17.05 27.59
C MET A 21 -4.30 18.44 27.81
N VAL A 22 -3.49 19.47 27.61
CA VAL A 22 -3.89 20.88 27.62
C VAL A 22 -3.46 21.52 26.31
N ASN A 23 -4.43 22.03 25.54
CA ASN A 23 -4.20 22.74 24.28
C ASN A 23 -3.31 21.97 23.28
N PHE A 24 -3.49 20.65 23.20
CA PHE A 24 -2.68 19.76 22.37
C PHE A 24 -3.46 19.32 21.13
N ARG A 25 -2.96 19.63 19.93
CA ARG A 25 -3.57 19.28 18.64
C ARG A 25 -5.03 19.71 18.57
N GLN A 26 -5.96 18.77 18.49
CA GLN A 26 -7.40 19.05 18.37
C GLN A 26 -8.09 19.21 19.74
N PHE A 27 -7.35 18.98 20.83
CA PHE A 27 -7.87 18.99 22.19
C PHE A 27 -7.63 20.37 22.79
N TYR A 28 -8.66 21.22 22.70
CA TYR A 28 -8.67 22.55 23.29
C TYR A 28 -9.02 22.48 24.79
N GLY A 29 -8.35 23.31 25.59
CA GLY A 29 -8.47 23.28 27.05
C GLY A 29 -7.93 21.98 27.64
N LYS A 30 -8.35 21.65 28.86
CA LYS A 30 -7.95 20.42 29.56
C LYS A 30 -8.87 19.25 29.17
N GLN A 31 -8.29 18.21 28.60
CA GLN A 31 -8.94 16.94 28.28
C GLN A 31 -8.20 15.79 28.96
N SER A 32 -8.90 14.74 29.37
CA SER A 32 -8.29 13.59 30.03
C SER A 32 -8.95 12.26 29.66
N ILE A 33 -8.15 11.20 29.59
CA ILE A 33 -8.58 9.82 29.37
C ILE A 33 -8.05 8.97 30.52
N SER A 34 -8.92 8.19 31.14
CA SER A 34 -8.53 7.13 32.07
C SER A 34 -8.52 5.80 31.32
N PHE A 35 -7.40 5.09 31.35
CA PHE A 35 -7.26 3.78 30.72
C PHE A 35 -7.60 2.67 31.71
N SER A 36 -7.95 1.51 31.15
CA SER A 36 -8.31 0.31 31.91
C SER A 36 -7.05 -0.28 32.55
N SER A 37 -7.08 -0.47 33.87
CA SER A 37 -5.94 -0.93 34.68
C SER A 37 -6.23 -2.20 35.48
N GLY A 38 -7.34 -2.89 35.18
CA GLY A 38 -7.77 -4.10 35.87
C GLY A 38 -7.14 -5.38 35.31
N ASP A 39 -7.06 -6.43 36.13
CA ASP A 39 -6.52 -7.73 35.70
C ASP A 39 -7.45 -8.51 34.75
N GLN A 40 -8.76 -8.23 34.78
CA GLN A 40 -9.73 -8.81 33.84
C GLN A 40 -10.12 -7.82 32.74
N GLN A 41 -10.37 -6.56 33.14
CA GLN A 41 -10.71 -5.46 32.25
C GLN A 41 -9.43 -4.78 31.73
N THR A 42 -8.88 -5.35 30.66
CA THR A 42 -7.59 -4.94 30.08
C THR A 42 -7.75 -3.99 28.88
N VAL A 43 -8.96 -3.85 28.31
CA VAL A 43 -9.18 -3.16 27.04
C VAL A 43 -9.82 -1.79 27.22
N THR A 44 -9.21 -0.76 26.62
CA THR A 44 -9.76 0.58 26.49
C THR A 44 -10.05 0.88 25.02
N VAL A 45 -11.30 1.22 24.69
CA VAL A 45 -11.71 1.54 23.31
C VAL A 45 -11.94 3.05 23.17
N ILE A 46 -11.38 3.66 22.14
CA ILE A 46 -11.59 5.07 21.81
C ILE A 46 -12.08 5.18 20.38
N GLN A 47 -13.35 5.51 20.23
CA GLN A 47 -14.03 5.62 18.94
C GLN A 47 -14.00 7.04 18.40
N GLY A 48 -13.75 7.18 17.11
CA GLY A 48 -13.94 8.45 16.41
C GLY A 48 -13.74 8.30 14.91
N GLU A 49 -14.42 9.11 14.10
CA GLU A 49 -14.20 9.11 12.65
C GLU A 49 -12.78 9.61 12.29
N ASN A 50 -12.40 9.44 11.03
CA ASN A 50 -11.12 9.95 10.53
C ASN A 50 -11.06 11.47 10.65
N GLY A 51 -9.93 11.98 11.13
CA GLY A 51 -9.75 13.42 11.38
C GLY A 51 -10.19 13.89 12.77
N ARG A 52 -10.92 13.11 13.57
CA ARG A 52 -11.42 13.51 14.91
C ARG A 52 -10.44 13.35 16.08
N GLY A 53 -9.13 13.22 15.82
CA GLY A 53 -8.14 13.30 16.91
C GLY A 53 -7.61 11.99 17.48
N LYS A 54 -8.00 10.83 16.94
CA LYS A 54 -7.44 9.50 17.30
C LYS A 54 -5.90 9.50 17.30
N THR A 55 -5.30 9.76 16.13
CA THR A 55 -3.84 9.92 15.98
C THR A 55 -3.26 11.04 16.86
N GLY A 56 -4.09 12.01 17.27
CA GLY A 56 -3.71 13.03 18.25
C GLY A 56 -3.47 12.45 19.64
N ILE A 57 -4.32 11.53 20.11
CA ILE A 57 -4.15 10.80 21.38
C ILE A 57 -2.92 9.90 21.32
N TYR A 58 -2.79 9.13 20.23
CA TYR A 58 -1.61 8.29 19.98
C TYR A 58 -0.32 9.12 20.04
N ARG A 59 -0.30 10.28 19.38
CA ARG A 59 0.82 11.22 19.42
C ARG A 59 1.08 11.80 20.81
N ALA A 60 0.03 12.08 21.59
CA ALA A 60 0.18 12.61 22.94
C ALA A 60 0.90 11.63 23.87
N VAL A 61 0.58 10.34 23.80
CA VAL A 61 1.27 9.29 24.58
C VAL A 61 2.74 9.20 24.20
N LEU A 62 3.05 9.16 22.90
CA LEU A 62 4.43 9.13 22.40
C LEU A 62 5.21 10.41 22.74
N PHE A 63 4.56 11.56 22.67
CA PHE A 63 5.14 12.83 23.08
C PHE A 63 5.46 12.83 24.57
N ALA A 64 4.56 12.37 25.43
CA ALA A 64 4.78 12.30 26.88
C ALA A 64 6.00 11.41 27.22
N LEU A 65 6.02 10.17 26.72
CA LEU A 65 7.09 9.20 27.00
C LEU A 65 8.44 9.62 26.40
N TYR A 66 8.47 9.87 25.09
CA TYR A 66 9.72 9.96 24.31
C TYR A 66 10.07 11.35 23.79
N GLY A 67 9.18 12.33 23.98
CA GLY A 67 9.35 13.68 23.45
C GLY A 67 9.15 13.78 21.93
N ASP A 68 8.53 12.78 21.31
CA ASP A 68 8.38 12.72 19.85
C ASP A 68 7.33 13.71 19.35
N GLU A 69 7.80 14.77 18.70
CA GLU A 69 6.97 15.81 18.06
C GLU A 69 6.40 15.34 16.71
N LYS A 70 7.19 14.54 15.98
CA LYS A 70 6.84 13.95 14.68
C LYS A 70 6.70 12.44 14.80
N LEU A 71 5.73 11.89 14.08
CA LEU A 71 5.54 10.47 13.85
C LEU A 71 6.14 10.12 12.49
N ASP A 72 6.57 8.87 12.32
CA ASP A 72 7.19 8.43 11.06
C ASP A 72 6.22 8.36 9.88
N GLN A 73 4.91 8.46 10.14
CA GLN A 73 3.85 8.58 9.13
C GLN A 73 3.70 10.00 8.58
N ASP A 74 4.33 10.98 9.22
CA ASP A 74 4.30 12.36 8.74
C ASP A 74 5.18 12.46 7.49
N GLY A 75 4.63 13.02 6.40
CA GLY A 75 5.36 13.18 5.15
C GLY A 75 6.72 13.85 5.37
N LYS A 76 7.75 13.44 4.62
CA LYS A 76 9.09 14.04 4.70
C LYS A 76 8.97 15.55 4.45
N GLY A 77 9.14 16.36 5.51
CA GLY A 77 9.00 17.81 5.44
C GLY A 77 7.63 18.38 5.84
N ALA A 78 6.72 17.59 6.38
CA ALA A 78 5.47 18.12 6.93
C ALA A 78 5.74 19.01 8.16
N ASP A 79 5.21 20.23 8.13
CA ASP A 79 5.15 21.14 9.26
C ASP A 79 3.95 20.77 10.13
N ILE A 80 4.24 20.17 11.28
CA ILE A 80 3.22 19.63 12.16
C ILE A 80 2.98 20.62 13.27
N ILE A 81 1.75 21.13 13.31
CA ILE A 81 1.30 21.99 14.37
C ILE A 81 0.86 21.10 15.55
N ILE A 82 1.69 21.09 16.60
CA ILE A 82 1.43 20.48 17.91
C ILE A 82 0.45 21.29 18.76
N PRO A 83 0.64 22.62 18.94
CA PRO A 83 -0.31 23.42 19.71
C PRO A 83 -1.70 23.43 19.06
N ASN A 84 -2.73 23.58 19.89
CA ASN A 84 -4.08 23.76 19.42
C ASN A 84 -4.23 25.11 18.67
N THR A 85 -4.73 25.06 17.44
CA THR A 85 -4.85 26.23 16.57
C THR A 85 -5.86 27.25 17.11
N LYS A 86 -6.95 26.79 17.75
CA LYS A 86 -7.94 27.67 18.37
C LYS A 86 -7.34 28.42 19.56
N ALA A 87 -6.66 27.72 20.47
CA ALA A 87 -5.99 28.35 21.61
C ALA A 87 -4.97 29.41 21.16
N LEU A 88 -4.22 29.13 20.09
CA LEU A 88 -3.26 30.08 19.52
C LEU A 88 -3.92 31.32 18.88
N ASN A 89 -5.15 31.21 18.39
CA ASN A 89 -5.87 32.32 17.77
C ASN A 89 -6.61 33.19 18.80
N GLU A 90 -6.96 32.65 19.97
CA GLU A 90 -7.69 33.36 21.02
C GLU A 90 -6.76 34.18 21.94
N GLU A 91 -5.53 33.71 22.16
CA GLU A 91 -4.59 34.34 23.08
C GLU A 91 -3.51 35.16 22.32
N HIS A 92 -3.31 36.43 22.71
CA HIS A 92 -2.16 37.23 22.26
C HIS A 92 -0.86 36.91 23.01
N ASP A 93 -0.95 36.05 24.03
CA ASP A 93 0.17 35.58 24.85
C ASP A 93 0.60 34.15 24.45
N PRO A 94 1.80 33.70 24.85
CA PRO A 94 2.24 32.33 24.60
C PRO A 94 1.32 31.30 25.28
N VAL A 95 0.64 30.49 24.47
CA VAL A 95 -0.25 29.41 24.89
C VAL A 95 0.58 28.28 25.50
N LYS A 96 0.18 27.85 26.70
CA LYS A 96 0.75 26.66 27.33
C LYS A 96 0.15 25.38 26.73
N VAL A 97 1.01 24.53 26.20
CA VAL A 97 0.69 23.16 25.78
C VAL A 97 1.32 22.20 26.77
N GLU A 98 0.53 21.29 27.32
CA GLU A 98 1.00 20.32 28.32
C GLU A 98 0.39 18.95 28.07
N VAL A 99 1.21 17.92 28.20
CA VAL A 99 0.76 16.53 28.19
C VAL A 99 1.34 15.84 29.41
N SER A 100 0.48 15.24 30.23
CA SER A 100 0.87 14.40 31.34
C SER A 100 0.35 12.98 31.20
N LEU A 101 1.19 12.01 31.55
CA LEU A 101 0.89 10.58 31.50
C LEU A 101 1.19 9.96 32.86
N VAL A 102 0.19 9.34 33.45
CA VAL A 102 0.31 8.56 34.69
C VAL A 102 0.38 7.09 34.32
N PHE A 103 1.40 6.39 34.81
CA PHE A 103 1.57 4.96 34.58
C PHE A 103 2.13 4.27 35.83
N SER A 104 1.86 2.98 35.98
CA SER A 104 2.37 2.15 37.06
C SER A 104 3.33 1.08 36.57
N ARG A 105 4.35 0.79 37.39
CA ARG A 105 5.34 -0.30 37.21
C ARG A 105 5.76 -0.81 38.59
N GLU A 106 5.75 -2.12 38.82
CA GLU A 106 6.22 -2.73 40.09
C GLU A 106 5.64 -2.06 41.36
N ASP A 107 4.32 -1.86 41.41
CA ASP A 107 3.62 -1.18 42.50
C ASP A 107 4.11 0.26 42.77
N ARG A 108 4.72 0.92 41.77
CA ARG A 108 5.10 2.34 41.81
C ARG A 108 4.31 3.08 40.74
N ARG A 109 3.70 4.20 41.14
CA ARG A 109 3.04 5.13 40.22
C ARG A 109 3.96 6.28 39.85
N TYR A 110 4.03 6.56 38.57
CA TYR A 110 4.83 7.61 37.96
C TYR A 110 3.92 8.58 37.21
N GLU A 111 4.30 9.86 37.20
CA GLU A 111 3.74 10.89 36.36
C GLU A 111 4.86 11.52 35.54
N ILE A 112 4.77 11.43 34.22
CA ILE A 112 5.61 12.16 33.29
C ILE A 112 4.83 13.31 32.68
N THR A 113 5.37 14.52 32.76
CA THR A 113 4.75 15.72 32.21
C THR A 113 5.74 16.41 31.28
N ARG A 114 5.30 16.69 30.05
CA ARG A 114 6.02 17.52 29.09
C ARG A 114 5.19 18.74 28.76
N SER A 115 5.80 19.93 28.82
CA SER A 115 5.13 21.17 28.43
C SER A 115 6.00 22.06 27.55
N LEU A 116 5.34 22.86 26.72
CA LEU A 116 5.95 23.86 25.85
C LEU A 116 5.04 25.10 25.79
N LEU A 117 5.64 26.24 25.45
CA LEU A 117 4.89 27.47 25.15
C LEU A 117 4.92 27.73 23.66
N ALA A 118 3.76 28.01 23.06
CA ALA A 118 3.63 28.29 21.65
C ALA A 118 2.98 29.66 21.42
N ALA A 119 3.48 30.42 20.45
CA ALA A 119 2.90 31.72 20.06
C ALA A 119 2.97 31.91 18.54
N PHE A 120 2.05 32.69 17.98
CA PHE A 120 2.14 33.17 16.61
C PHE A 120 3.11 34.35 16.51
N ILE A 121 4.20 34.18 15.78
CA ILE A 121 5.18 35.24 15.48
C ILE A 121 5.39 35.24 13.95
N ASN A 122 5.11 36.36 13.28
CA ASN A 122 5.25 36.51 11.82
C ASN A 122 4.51 35.43 11.00
N ASP A 123 3.24 35.16 11.31
CA ASP A 123 2.42 34.11 10.68
C ASP A 123 2.99 32.68 10.77
N GLN A 124 3.94 32.45 11.68
CA GLN A 124 4.50 31.12 11.98
C GLN A 124 4.36 30.79 13.47
N VAL A 125 4.08 29.51 13.75
CA VAL A 125 4.01 29.00 15.12
C VAL A 125 5.43 28.84 15.66
N THR A 126 5.78 29.62 16.67
CA THR A 126 7.08 29.52 17.36
C THR A 126 6.91 28.80 18.68
N ILE A 127 7.74 27.78 18.93
CA ILE A 127 7.76 26.98 20.17
C ILE A 127 8.93 27.39 21.05
N SER A 128 8.69 27.59 22.34
CA SER A 128 9.68 27.97 23.36
C SER A 128 9.44 27.24 24.69
N ASN A 129 10.38 27.38 25.64
CA ASN A 129 10.26 26.90 27.03
C ASN A 129 9.82 25.43 27.18
N ARG A 130 10.51 24.52 26.49
CA ARG A 130 10.31 23.08 26.66
C ARG A 130 10.73 22.65 28.06
N THR A 131 9.83 21.99 28.78
CA THR A 131 10.11 21.40 30.09
C THR A 131 9.65 19.94 30.11
N CYS A 132 10.35 19.12 30.90
CA CYS A 132 10.05 17.71 31.09
C CYS A 132 10.28 17.37 32.56
N THR A 133 9.28 16.77 33.20
CA THR A 133 9.37 16.34 34.60
C THR A 133 8.87 14.90 34.74
N LEU A 134 9.60 14.08 35.49
CA LEU A 134 9.18 12.74 35.90
C LEU A 134 9.16 12.67 37.42
N GLN A 135 8.04 12.24 37.99
CA GLN A 135 7.88 12.11 39.44
C GLN A 135 7.13 10.84 39.87
N THR A 136 7.43 10.33 41.06
CA THR A 136 6.67 9.24 41.70
C THR A 136 5.56 9.77 42.60
N ILE A 137 4.37 9.15 42.54
CA ILE A 137 3.15 9.60 43.24
C ILE A 137 2.99 8.94 44.63
N ASP A 138 3.35 7.65 44.77
CA ASP A 138 2.84 6.81 45.88
C ASP A 138 3.88 6.32 46.94
N LYS A 139 5.20 6.60 46.85
CA LYS A 139 6.21 6.06 47.79
C LYS A 139 7.05 7.10 48.54
N GLU A 140 7.56 6.70 49.71
CA GLU A 140 8.44 7.51 50.61
C GLU A 140 9.74 7.95 49.93
N GLU A 141 10.27 7.15 48.98
CA GLU A 141 11.35 7.56 48.08
C GLU A 141 10.80 8.38 46.91
N LYS A 142 11.05 9.69 46.93
CA LYS A 142 10.64 10.61 45.86
C LYS A 142 11.68 10.64 44.75
N ILE A 143 11.33 10.09 43.60
CA ILE A 143 12.01 10.38 42.34
C ILE A 143 11.41 11.68 41.81
N TYR A 144 12.26 12.67 41.50
CA TYR A 144 11.87 13.91 40.85
C TYR A 144 12.98 14.34 39.89
N LEU A 145 12.78 14.05 38.61
CA LEU A 145 13.73 14.38 37.54
C LEU A 145 13.18 15.54 36.71
N THR A 146 14.00 16.55 36.45
CA THR A 146 13.63 17.75 35.68
C THR A 146 14.51 17.98 34.45
N LYS A 147 15.62 17.25 34.33
CA LYS A 147 16.49 17.29 33.16
C LYS A 147 15.97 16.31 32.14
N THR A 148 15.76 16.77 30.92
CA THR A 148 15.22 15.96 29.82
C THR A 148 16.02 14.68 29.58
N ASN A 149 17.37 14.75 29.56
CA ASN A 149 18.21 13.57 29.34
C ASN A 149 18.04 12.52 30.46
N ASP A 150 18.00 12.95 31.72
CA ASP A 150 17.83 12.03 32.85
C ASP A 150 16.45 11.35 32.82
N VAL A 151 15.41 12.08 32.38
CA VAL A 151 14.06 11.52 32.18
C VAL A 151 14.06 10.53 31.02
N GLU A 152 14.69 10.87 29.90
CA GLU A 152 14.78 10.00 28.73
C GLU A 152 15.55 8.70 29.04
N ASP A 153 16.71 8.78 29.70
CA ASP A 153 17.48 7.62 30.13
C ASP A 153 16.66 6.73 31.10
N TYR A 154 15.87 7.35 31.99
CA TYR A 154 15.01 6.61 32.92
C TYR A 154 13.87 5.90 32.20
N ILE A 155 13.18 6.59 31.27
CA ILE A 155 12.11 6.00 30.47
C ILE A 155 12.65 4.91 29.54
N ASP A 156 13.83 5.09 28.93
CA ASP A 156 14.47 4.07 28.10
C ASP A 156 14.84 2.82 28.91
N GLY A 157 15.13 2.97 30.21
CA GLY A 157 15.28 1.84 31.14
C GLY A 157 13.97 1.13 31.52
N ILE A 158 12.81 1.75 31.28
CA ILE A 158 11.49 1.13 31.44
C ILE A 158 11.04 0.50 30.13
N LEU A 159 10.98 1.31 29.07
CA LEU A 159 10.49 0.96 27.75
C LEU A 159 11.39 1.61 26.69
N ASP A 160 12.40 0.85 26.25
CA ASP A 160 13.40 1.28 25.29
C ASP A 160 12.76 1.94 24.05
N LYS A 161 13.16 3.18 23.75
CA LYS A 161 12.67 3.93 22.57
C LYS A 161 12.83 3.16 21.25
N ARG A 162 13.84 2.28 21.13
CA ARG A 162 14.06 1.42 19.95
C ARG A 162 12.94 0.40 19.77
N MET A 163 12.22 0.07 20.83
CA MET A 163 11.11 -0.89 20.84
C MET A 163 9.73 -0.24 20.75
N ARG A 164 9.66 1.09 20.78
CA ARG A 164 8.41 1.87 20.72
C ARG A 164 7.44 1.38 19.64
N HIS A 165 7.96 1.06 18.45
CA HIS A 165 7.13 0.64 17.30
C HIS A 165 6.47 -0.74 17.43
N TYR A 166 6.84 -1.53 18.44
CA TYR A 166 6.23 -2.84 18.71
C TYR A 166 5.06 -2.73 19.70
N PHE A 167 5.08 -1.74 20.60
CA PHE A 167 4.00 -1.52 21.58
C PHE A 167 3.04 -0.41 21.16
N PHE A 168 3.54 0.58 20.42
CA PHE A 168 2.78 1.68 19.87
C PHE A 168 2.84 1.57 18.35
N PHE A 169 1.74 1.16 17.73
CA PHE A 169 1.70 0.99 16.29
C PHE A 169 0.44 1.52 15.63
N ASP A 170 0.64 1.92 14.38
CA ASP A 170 -0.38 2.39 13.45
C ASP A 170 -0.66 1.26 12.44
N GLY A 171 -1.94 0.99 12.18
CA GLY A 171 -2.41 0.00 11.22
C GLY A 171 -1.79 0.14 9.82
N GLU A 172 -1.36 1.33 9.40
CA GLU A 172 -0.68 1.50 8.11
C GLU A 172 0.77 1.01 8.11
N ARG A 173 1.42 0.99 9.28
CA ARG A 173 2.86 0.68 9.41
C ARG A 173 3.13 -0.79 9.62
N ILE A 174 2.17 -1.56 10.12
CA ILE A 174 2.33 -2.96 10.51
C ILE A 174 2.82 -3.85 9.35
N GLU A 175 2.43 -3.55 8.11
CA GLU A 175 2.92 -4.26 6.90
C GLU A 175 4.42 -4.07 6.64
N ARG A 176 5.05 -3.00 7.17
CA ARG A 176 6.46 -2.70 6.88
C ARG A 176 7.42 -3.78 7.39
N LEU A 177 7.02 -4.54 8.41
CA LEU A 177 7.81 -5.63 8.99
C LEU A 177 7.88 -6.87 8.06
N THR A 178 6.89 -7.06 7.19
CA THR A 178 6.75 -8.22 6.29
C THR A 178 7.05 -7.87 4.83
N ARG A 179 7.60 -6.66 4.56
CA ARG A 179 8.05 -6.23 3.24
C ARG A 179 9.52 -6.61 3.01
N ALA A 180 9.81 -7.10 1.81
CA ALA A 180 11.12 -7.66 1.45
C ALA A 180 12.24 -6.61 1.20
N SER A 181 12.12 -5.38 1.71
CA SER A 181 13.14 -4.36 1.47
C SER A 181 14.36 -4.57 2.39
N SER A 182 15.56 -4.34 1.84
CA SER A 182 16.83 -4.57 2.54
C SER A 182 17.05 -3.68 3.77
N SER A 183 16.46 -2.47 3.80
CA SER A 183 16.50 -1.57 4.96
C SER A 183 15.60 -2.06 6.09
N GLN A 184 14.39 -2.53 5.79
CA GLN A 184 13.44 -2.99 6.82
C GLN A 184 13.87 -4.30 7.47
N LYS A 185 14.53 -5.18 6.72
CA LYS A 185 15.16 -6.39 7.28
C LYS A 185 16.14 -6.06 8.41
N LYS A 186 16.90 -4.97 8.26
CA LYS A 186 17.83 -4.51 9.29
C LYS A 186 17.12 -3.90 10.49
N ASP A 187 16.05 -3.15 10.28
CA ASP A 187 15.27 -2.58 11.38
C ASP A 187 14.66 -3.67 12.26
N VAL A 188 14.13 -4.74 11.64
CA VAL A 188 13.61 -5.91 12.34
C VAL A 188 14.73 -6.68 13.05
N ALA A 189 15.84 -6.97 12.36
CA ALA A 189 17.01 -7.63 12.94
C ALA A 189 17.56 -6.88 14.16
N THR A 190 17.67 -5.56 14.04
CA THR A 190 18.15 -4.68 15.11
C THR A 190 17.14 -4.64 16.25
N GLY A 191 15.84 -4.56 15.95
CA GLY A 191 14.77 -4.64 16.94
C GLY A 191 14.79 -5.93 17.75
N ILE A 192 14.92 -7.09 17.09
CA ILE A 192 15.05 -8.40 17.74
C ILE A 192 16.30 -8.44 18.63
N LYS A 193 17.47 -8.00 18.13
CA LYS A 193 18.72 -7.99 18.90
C LYS A 193 18.66 -7.09 20.14
N ASN A 194 18.05 -5.91 20.00
CA ASN A 194 17.87 -4.95 21.08
C ASN A 194 16.96 -5.53 22.18
N LEU A 195 15.82 -6.08 21.76
CA LEU A 195 14.83 -6.67 22.66
C LEU A 195 15.41 -7.85 23.45
N LEU A 196 16.17 -8.71 22.77
CA LEU A 196 16.83 -9.86 23.36
C LEU A 196 18.07 -9.48 24.19
N ASN A 197 18.41 -8.18 24.28
CA ASN A 197 19.58 -7.64 24.97
C ASN A 197 20.91 -8.30 24.57
N ILE A 198 21.01 -8.79 23.33
CA ILE A 198 22.24 -9.43 22.81
C ILE A 198 23.41 -8.44 22.83
N ASP A 199 23.13 -7.14 22.71
CA ASP A 199 24.12 -6.06 22.82
C ASP A 199 24.94 -6.12 24.11
N GLN A 200 24.31 -6.44 25.25
CA GLN A 200 25.02 -6.53 26.53
C GLN A 200 26.02 -7.70 26.54
N LEU A 201 25.65 -8.81 25.92
CA LEU A 201 26.51 -9.99 25.78
C LEU A 201 27.67 -9.71 24.80
N ASN A 202 27.40 -9.02 23.70
CA ASN A 202 28.44 -8.57 22.75
C ASN A 202 29.42 -7.58 23.41
N ASN A 203 28.93 -6.68 24.26
CA ASN A 203 29.78 -5.77 25.03
C ASN A 203 30.68 -6.51 26.03
N ALA A 204 30.15 -7.55 26.69
CA ALA A 204 30.93 -8.42 27.57
C ALA A 204 32.01 -9.20 26.79
N GLU A 205 31.69 -9.74 25.61
CA GLU A 205 32.66 -10.41 24.73
C GLU A 205 33.79 -9.45 24.31
N THR A 206 33.42 -8.23 23.94
CA THR A 206 34.36 -7.16 23.57
C THR A 206 35.29 -6.83 24.75
N THR A 207 34.74 -6.70 25.96
CA THR A 207 35.51 -6.43 27.18
C THR A 207 36.48 -7.56 27.52
N LEU A 208 36.05 -8.83 27.37
CA LEU A 208 36.93 -9.99 27.53
C LEU A 208 38.05 -10.01 26.49
N SER A 209 37.77 -9.61 25.25
CA SER A 209 38.77 -9.49 24.19
C SER A 209 39.83 -8.42 24.53
N PHE A 210 39.42 -7.27 25.09
CA PHE A 210 40.37 -6.27 25.59
C PHE A 210 41.24 -6.78 26.74
N LEU A 211 40.65 -7.50 27.69
CA LEU A 211 41.37 -8.12 28.82
C LEU A 211 42.37 -9.17 28.33
N GLU A 212 41.99 -9.99 27.35
CA GLU A 212 42.87 -10.98 26.72
C GLU A 212 44.10 -10.30 26.10
N ASN A 213 43.88 -9.24 25.34
CA ASN A 213 44.95 -8.46 24.71
C ASN A 213 45.89 -7.79 25.74
N ASP A 214 45.37 -7.27 26.85
CA ASP A 214 46.19 -6.72 27.94
C ASP A 214 47.03 -7.79 28.64
N VAL A 215 46.46 -8.97 28.87
CA VAL A 215 47.19 -10.10 29.48
C VAL A 215 48.26 -10.65 28.54
N LYS A 216 47.98 -10.81 27.24
CA LYS A 216 48.97 -11.20 26.23
C LYS A 216 50.13 -10.20 26.13
N LYS A 217 49.87 -8.90 26.13
CA LYS A 217 50.92 -7.86 26.18
C LYS A 217 51.78 -7.93 27.45
N LYS A 218 51.18 -8.30 28.60
CA LYS A 218 51.92 -8.52 29.85
C LYS A 218 52.76 -9.81 29.80
N LEU A 219 52.25 -10.87 29.19
CA LEU A 219 53.01 -12.10 28.91
C LEU A 219 54.22 -11.83 28.00
N GLU A 220 54.04 -11.04 26.94
CA GLU A 220 55.13 -10.66 26.02
C GLU A 220 56.32 -10.03 26.76
N LYS A 221 56.04 -9.10 27.69
CA LYS A 221 57.05 -8.36 28.47
C LYS A 221 57.84 -9.23 29.45
N HIS A 222 57.26 -10.32 29.94
CA HIS A 222 57.90 -11.20 30.92
C HIS A 222 58.54 -12.46 30.29
N SER A 223 58.31 -12.67 28.98
CA SER A 223 58.83 -13.78 28.17
C SER A 223 60.30 -13.59 27.81
N THR A 224 61.03 -14.70 27.65
CA THR A 224 62.39 -14.70 27.07
C THR A 224 62.55 -15.83 26.04
N GLY A 225 63.23 -15.54 24.92
CA GLY A 225 63.60 -16.54 23.89
C GLY A 225 62.52 -16.79 22.82
N LYS A 226 62.48 -18.01 22.26
CA LYS A 226 61.57 -18.41 21.16
C LYS A 226 60.07 -18.24 21.49
N TYR A 227 59.69 -18.30 22.76
CA TYR A 227 58.31 -18.10 23.20
C TYR A 227 57.85 -16.64 23.01
N GLN A 228 58.73 -15.66 23.29
CA GLN A 228 58.45 -14.25 23.07
C GLN A 228 58.26 -13.93 21.58
N GLN A 229 59.07 -14.55 20.71
CA GLN A 229 58.96 -14.40 19.26
C GLN A 229 57.63 -14.95 18.72
N ASN A 230 57.21 -16.12 19.22
CA ASN A 230 55.91 -16.71 18.83
C ASN A 230 54.75 -15.82 19.31
N LEU A 231 54.78 -15.33 20.55
CA LEU A 231 53.73 -14.44 21.07
C LEU A 231 53.67 -13.09 20.33
N GLN A 232 54.81 -12.55 19.89
CA GLN A 232 54.87 -11.37 19.02
C GLN A 232 54.24 -11.63 17.64
N GLU A 233 54.52 -12.78 17.05
CA GLU A 233 53.89 -13.17 15.78
C GLU A 233 52.37 -13.35 15.95
N GLN A 234 51.92 -13.98 17.03
CA GLN A 234 50.49 -14.10 17.34
C GLN A 234 49.80 -12.74 17.48
N LEU A 235 50.35 -11.83 18.30
CA LEU A 235 49.79 -10.47 18.48
C LEU A 235 49.77 -9.68 17.16
N LYS A 236 50.78 -9.87 16.30
CA LYS A 236 50.81 -9.26 14.97
C LYS A 236 49.70 -9.80 14.07
N TYR A 237 49.51 -11.13 14.02
CA TYR A 237 48.44 -11.73 13.21
C TYR A 237 47.04 -11.42 13.77
N GLU A 238 46.86 -11.35 15.10
CA GLU A 238 45.62 -10.90 15.72
C GLU A 238 45.28 -9.46 15.34
N SER A 239 46.26 -8.55 15.40
CA SER A 239 46.08 -7.17 14.95
C SER A 239 45.77 -7.08 13.44
N LEU A 240 46.38 -7.91 12.61
CA LEU A 240 46.10 -7.97 11.17
C LEU A 240 44.69 -8.50 10.89
N ILE A 241 44.24 -9.51 11.64
CA ILE A 241 42.88 -10.05 11.56
C ILE A 241 41.86 -8.98 11.95
N GLU A 242 42.09 -8.25 13.04
CA GLU A 242 41.19 -7.19 13.50
C GLU A 242 41.15 -6.00 12.52
N GLN A 243 42.30 -5.66 11.92
CA GLN A 243 42.36 -4.69 10.83
C GLN A 243 41.61 -5.15 9.57
N ARG A 244 41.73 -6.43 9.18
CA ARG A 244 40.99 -6.97 8.03
C ARG A 244 39.50 -7.07 8.33
N ARG A 245 39.11 -7.38 9.57
CA ARG A 245 37.71 -7.41 10.02
C ARG A 245 37.06 -6.03 9.92
N THR A 246 37.70 -5.01 10.48
CA THR A 246 37.20 -3.62 10.39
C THR A 246 37.15 -3.09 8.95
N GLN A 247 38.13 -3.47 8.11
CA GLN A 247 38.08 -3.20 6.67
C GLN A 247 36.94 -3.93 5.97
N LEU A 248 36.63 -5.16 6.37
CA LEU A 248 35.51 -5.90 5.81
C LEU A 248 34.17 -5.28 6.21
N GLU A 249 33.99 -4.93 7.48
CA GLU A 249 32.78 -4.27 7.99
C GLU A 249 32.52 -2.91 7.31
N THR A 250 33.57 -2.09 7.11
CA THR A 250 33.44 -0.81 6.38
C THR A 250 33.06 -1.02 4.91
N LYS A 251 33.69 -1.99 4.24
CA LYS A 251 33.40 -2.33 2.83
C LYS A 251 32.01 -2.95 2.65
N GLU A 252 31.55 -3.75 3.63
CA GLU A 252 30.19 -4.28 3.69
C GLU A 252 29.18 -3.14 3.81
N SER A 253 29.42 -2.16 4.68
CA SER A 253 28.56 -0.97 4.80
C SER A 253 28.49 -0.17 3.49
N ASP A 254 29.61 0.02 2.79
CA ASP A 254 29.64 0.74 1.52
C ASP A 254 28.95 -0.04 0.39
N PHE A 255 29.14 -1.36 0.35
CA PHE A 255 28.42 -2.24 -0.58
C PHE A 255 26.90 -2.13 -0.40
N GLU A 256 26.43 -2.09 0.84
CA GLU A 256 25.01 -1.93 1.14
C GLU A 256 24.45 -0.56 0.73
N LYS A 257 25.20 0.52 0.92
CA LYS A 257 24.80 1.86 0.46
C LYS A 257 24.66 1.91 -1.06
N ILE A 258 25.57 1.28 -1.79
CA ILE A 258 25.52 1.19 -3.25
C ILE A 258 24.34 0.33 -3.69
N GLN A 259 24.09 -0.79 -2.99
CA GLN A 259 22.96 -1.64 -3.28
C GLN A 259 21.62 -0.91 -3.07
N PHE A 260 21.50 -0.14 -1.99
CA PHE A 260 20.32 0.70 -1.75
C PHE A 260 20.09 1.72 -2.87
N ARG A 261 21.15 2.43 -3.30
CA ARG A 261 21.06 3.37 -4.43
C ARG A 261 20.68 2.69 -5.74
N LEU A 262 21.19 1.48 -5.98
CA LEU A 262 20.83 0.71 -7.18
C LEU A 262 19.38 0.26 -7.17
N ASP A 263 18.82 -0.09 -6.01
CA ASP A 263 17.42 -0.48 -5.90
C ASP A 263 16.49 0.75 -6.05
N ASP A 264 16.85 1.90 -5.48
CA ASP A 264 16.14 3.18 -5.72
C ASP A 264 16.14 3.59 -7.20
N LEU A 265 17.30 3.47 -7.87
CA LEU A 265 17.44 3.72 -9.31
C LEU A 265 16.60 2.76 -10.16
N LYS A 266 16.44 1.49 -9.74
CA LYS A 266 15.56 0.54 -10.44
C LYS A 266 14.10 0.92 -10.32
N ASP A 267 13.65 1.34 -9.13
CA ASP A 267 12.27 1.78 -8.93
C ASP A 267 11.97 3.03 -9.77
N HIS A 268 12.93 3.95 -9.88
CA HIS A 268 12.83 5.08 -10.80
C HIS A 268 12.77 4.63 -12.26
N LEU A 269 13.65 3.72 -12.70
CA LEU A 269 13.65 3.19 -14.07
C LEU A 269 12.35 2.45 -14.43
N MET A 270 11.75 1.70 -13.51
CA MET A 270 10.45 1.04 -13.74
C MET A 270 9.34 2.07 -13.98
N LYS A 271 9.29 3.13 -13.17
CA LYS A 271 8.34 4.23 -13.37
C LYS A 271 8.55 4.93 -14.72
N PHE A 272 9.80 5.11 -15.15
CA PHE A 272 10.12 5.68 -16.45
C PHE A 272 9.74 4.77 -17.62
N GLU A 273 9.93 3.45 -17.52
CA GLU A 273 9.50 2.51 -18.56
C GLU A 273 7.98 2.47 -18.71
N GLU A 274 7.26 2.57 -17.60
CA GLU A 274 5.80 2.66 -17.59
C GLU A 274 5.31 3.97 -18.22
N GLN A 275 5.93 5.10 -17.86
CA GLN A 275 5.67 6.39 -18.50
C GLN A 275 5.96 6.37 -20.01
N ARG A 276 7.06 5.75 -20.43
CA ARG A 276 7.42 5.65 -21.85
C ARG A 276 6.39 4.83 -22.63
N LYS A 277 5.89 3.72 -22.07
CA LYS A 277 4.83 2.92 -22.70
C LYS A 277 3.53 3.71 -22.82
N GLN A 278 3.19 4.52 -21.81
CA GLN A 278 2.06 5.42 -21.86
C GLN A 278 2.25 6.52 -22.93
N GLU A 279 3.46 7.05 -23.09
CA GLU A 279 3.81 8.01 -24.14
C GLU A 279 3.67 7.42 -25.55
N GLU A 280 4.22 6.24 -25.78
CA GLU A 280 4.09 5.52 -27.05
C GLU A 280 2.61 5.18 -27.36
N HIS A 281 1.81 4.85 -26.34
CA HIS A 281 0.38 4.63 -26.50
C HIS A 281 -0.36 5.93 -26.86
N TYR A 282 -0.05 7.03 -26.19
CA TYR A 282 -0.62 8.36 -26.47
C TYR A 282 -0.30 8.84 -27.90
N GLU A 283 0.93 8.63 -28.38
CA GLU A 283 1.29 8.95 -29.77
C GLU A 283 0.50 8.12 -30.80
N ARG A 284 0.17 6.86 -30.47
CA ARG A 284 -0.69 6.03 -31.34
C ARG A 284 -2.13 6.57 -31.36
N LEU A 285 -2.69 6.89 -30.19
CA LEU A 285 -4.03 7.49 -30.08
C LEU A 285 -4.14 8.80 -30.89
N LEU A 286 -3.11 9.65 -30.86
CA LEU A 286 -3.08 10.87 -31.68
C LEU A 286 -3.06 10.57 -33.20
N LYS A 287 -2.31 9.56 -33.63
CA LYS A 287 -2.29 9.13 -35.05
C LYS A 287 -3.64 8.56 -35.48
N ASP A 288 -4.27 7.76 -34.62
CA ASP A 288 -5.57 7.17 -34.88
C ASP A 288 -6.66 8.25 -34.95
N LEU A 289 -6.62 9.25 -34.06
CA LEU A 289 -7.51 10.41 -34.11
C LEU A 289 -7.37 11.18 -35.44
N GLN A 290 -6.14 11.47 -35.87
CA GLN A 290 -5.89 12.13 -37.16
C GLN A 290 -6.40 11.30 -38.35
N GLN A 291 -6.29 9.97 -38.28
CA GLN A 291 -6.82 9.10 -39.32
C GLN A 291 -8.35 9.11 -39.35
N GLN A 292 -9.01 9.07 -38.18
CA GLN A 292 -10.47 9.14 -38.12
C GLN A 292 -11.00 10.49 -38.60
N GLN A 293 -10.32 11.60 -38.27
CA GLN A 293 -10.68 12.92 -38.82
C GLN A 293 -10.57 12.97 -40.36
N LYS A 294 -9.60 12.29 -40.96
CA LYS A 294 -9.51 12.16 -42.43
C LYS A 294 -10.65 11.33 -42.99
N ASN A 295 -10.99 10.22 -42.34
CA ASN A 295 -12.09 9.35 -42.73
C ASN A 295 -13.45 10.09 -42.64
N GLU A 296 -13.67 10.85 -41.58
CA GLU A 296 -14.86 11.70 -41.37
C GLU A 296 -15.01 12.70 -42.52
N ASN A 297 -13.93 13.44 -42.84
CA ASN A 297 -13.93 14.38 -43.95
C ASN A 297 -14.22 13.71 -45.30
N HIS A 298 -13.73 12.49 -45.52
CA HIS A 298 -14.00 11.75 -46.75
C HIS A 298 -15.45 11.28 -46.83
N ALA A 299 -16.00 10.72 -45.74
CA ALA A 299 -17.38 10.27 -45.66
C ALA A 299 -18.36 11.44 -45.79
N MET A 300 -18.07 12.59 -45.17
CA MET A 300 -18.86 13.82 -45.30
C MET A 300 -18.87 14.34 -46.75
N ARG A 301 -17.76 14.22 -47.49
CA ARG A 301 -17.74 14.61 -48.92
C ARG A 301 -18.71 13.78 -49.75
N LYS A 302 -18.80 12.46 -49.51
CA LYS A 302 -19.79 11.60 -50.21
C LYS A 302 -21.23 12.09 -49.98
N ILE A 303 -21.55 12.55 -48.77
CA ILE A 303 -22.87 13.11 -48.45
C ILE A 303 -23.09 14.45 -49.17
N VAL A 304 -22.05 15.29 -49.28
CA VAL A 304 -22.13 16.55 -50.03
C VAL A 304 -22.33 16.29 -51.53
N ASP A 305 -21.73 15.25 -52.10
CA ASP A 305 -21.89 14.89 -53.50
C ASP A 305 -23.33 14.45 -53.85
N LEU A 306 -24.14 14.04 -52.84
CA LEU A 306 -25.56 13.69 -53.01
C LEU A 306 -26.51 14.90 -52.97
N ASN A 307 -25.99 16.12 -52.77
CA ASN A 307 -26.79 17.33 -52.58
C ASN A 307 -27.70 17.66 -53.77
N ASP A 308 -27.26 17.35 -55.00
CA ASP A 308 -28.03 17.59 -56.22
C ASP A 308 -29.36 16.80 -56.25
N ILE A 309 -29.45 15.70 -55.50
CA ILE A 309 -30.59 14.78 -55.49
C ILE A 309 -31.57 15.12 -54.34
N TYR A 310 -31.16 15.92 -53.35
CA TYR A 310 -32.00 16.25 -52.20
C TYR A 310 -33.29 16.97 -52.57
N SER A 311 -33.22 17.89 -53.54
CA SER A 311 -34.41 18.58 -54.05
C SER A 311 -35.43 17.62 -54.69
N LEU A 312 -34.96 16.55 -55.32
CA LEU A 312 -35.78 15.50 -55.94
C LEU A 312 -36.31 14.49 -54.91
N LEU A 313 -35.50 14.15 -53.89
CA LEU A 313 -35.92 13.33 -52.75
C LEU A 313 -37.10 13.96 -51.99
N LEU A 314 -37.12 15.29 -51.83
CA LEU A 314 -38.26 16.01 -51.24
C LEU A 314 -39.55 15.90 -52.06
N MET A 315 -39.45 15.58 -53.36
CA MET A 315 -40.59 15.39 -54.26
C MET A 315 -41.06 13.93 -54.32
N LYS A 316 -40.43 13.02 -53.56
CA LYS A 316 -40.74 11.59 -53.55
C LYS A 316 -42.23 11.32 -53.25
N ASP A 317 -42.78 11.90 -52.19
CA ASP A 317 -44.18 11.66 -51.80
C ASP A 317 -45.19 12.18 -52.86
N PRO A 318 -45.07 13.43 -53.40
CA PRO A 318 -45.87 13.85 -54.55
C PRO A 318 -45.75 12.94 -55.77
N LEU A 319 -44.56 12.40 -56.05
CA LEU A 319 -44.35 11.52 -57.20
C LEU A 319 -45.06 10.17 -57.04
N TYR A 320 -45.11 9.59 -55.83
CA TYR A 320 -45.97 8.42 -55.59
C TYR A 320 -47.44 8.76 -55.75
N GLN A 321 -47.90 9.91 -55.24
CA GLN A 321 -49.30 10.32 -55.40
C GLN A 321 -49.67 10.41 -56.89
N VAL A 322 -48.84 11.05 -57.71
CA VAL A 322 -49.07 11.13 -59.16
C VAL A 322 -48.98 9.74 -59.81
N ASN A 323 -48.04 8.89 -59.40
CA ASN A 323 -47.93 7.53 -59.91
C ASN A 323 -49.20 6.70 -59.60
N ASP A 324 -49.70 6.78 -58.38
CA ASP A 324 -50.90 6.08 -57.92
C ASP A 324 -52.17 6.59 -58.62
N GLU A 325 -52.28 7.90 -58.84
CA GLU A 325 -53.36 8.49 -59.62
C GLU A 325 -53.32 8.02 -61.09
N LEU A 326 -52.12 7.96 -61.68
CA LEU A 326 -51.94 7.41 -63.02
C LEU A 326 -52.27 5.91 -63.07
N ASP A 327 -51.89 5.15 -62.06
CA ASP A 327 -52.26 3.74 -61.91
C ASP A 327 -53.78 3.57 -61.88
N LEU A 328 -54.48 4.34 -61.04
CA LEU A 328 -55.94 4.31 -60.95
C LEU A 328 -56.61 4.74 -62.28
N TYR A 329 -56.10 5.78 -62.92
CA TYR A 329 -56.63 6.27 -64.20
C TYR A 329 -56.43 5.27 -65.35
N LEU A 330 -55.37 4.46 -65.30
CA LEU A 330 -55.03 3.45 -66.29
C LEU A 330 -55.61 2.06 -65.97
N THR A 331 -55.99 1.77 -64.71
CA THR A 331 -56.65 0.51 -64.33
C THR A 331 -58.00 0.29 -65.04
N GLY A 332 -58.27 -0.95 -65.44
CA GLY A 332 -59.52 -1.36 -66.10
C GLY A 332 -59.45 -1.55 -67.62
N TYR A 333 -58.29 -1.36 -68.24
CA TYR A 333 -58.10 -1.53 -69.67
C TYR A 333 -57.00 -2.57 -69.94
N THR A 334 -57.40 -3.80 -70.25
CA THR A 334 -56.50 -4.80 -70.85
C THR A 334 -56.06 -4.28 -72.21
N GLU A 335 -54.79 -4.48 -72.56
CA GLU A 335 -54.20 -4.29 -73.89
C GLU A 335 -54.97 -5.08 -74.97
N GLN A 336 -56.17 -4.63 -75.32
CA GLN A 336 -56.92 -5.16 -76.45
C GLN A 336 -56.44 -4.44 -77.70
N SER A 337 -55.27 -4.93 -78.16
CA SER A 337 -54.94 -5.23 -79.54
C SER A 337 -55.20 -4.15 -80.59
N GLY A 338 -54.11 -3.46 -80.99
CA GLY A 338 -53.58 -3.35 -82.37
C GLY A 338 -54.46 -2.96 -83.57
N ALA A 339 -55.77 -2.76 -83.43
CA ALA A 339 -56.63 -2.34 -84.53
C ALA A 339 -56.62 -0.82 -84.66
N ASP A 340 -56.32 -0.33 -85.86
CA ASP A 340 -56.33 1.10 -86.17
C ASP A 340 -57.76 1.65 -86.12
N VAL A 341 -57.96 2.81 -85.48
CA VAL A 341 -59.27 3.49 -85.44
C VAL A 341 -59.72 3.83 -86.87
N ASP A 342 -58.76 4.10 -87.76
CA ASP A 342 -59.01 4.38 -89.18
C ASP A 342 -59.53 3.15 -89.91
N TRP A 343 -59.09 1.95 -89.53
CA TRP A 343 -59.60 0.69 -90.10
C TRP A 343 -61.04 0.38 -89.65
N LEU A 344 -61.39 0.69 -88.40
CA LEU A 344 -62.78 0.62 -87.95
C LEU A 344 -63.67 1.66 -88.68
N ASP A 345 -63.10 2.80 -89.07
CA ASP A 345 -63.77 3.80 -89.88
C ASP A 345 -64.04 3.32 -91.31
N SER A 346 -63.09 2.61 -91.92
CA SER A 346 -63.32 1.94 -93.21
C SER A 346 -64.47 0.93 -93.14
N ILE A 347 -64.51 0.09 -92.10
CA ILE A 347 -65.58 -0.91 -91.91
C ILE A 347 -66.95 -0.23 -91.76
N LEU A 348 -67.05 0.85 -90.97
CA LEU A 348 -68.29 1.59 -90.77
C LEU A 348 -68.77 2.35 -92.02
N ASN A 349 -67.84 2.75 -92.90
CA ASN A 349 -68.15 3.45 -94.15
C ASN A 349 -68.53 2.49 -95.29
N GLU A 350 -67.84 1.35 -95.39
CA GLU A 350 -68.11 0.30 -96.38
C GLU A 350 -69.32 -0.57 -96.01
N LEU A 351 -69.82 -0.45 -94.77
CA LEU A 351 -70.99 -1.18 -94.25
C LEU A 351 -70.89 -2.70 -94.44
N THR A 352 -69.66 -3.22 -94.48
CA THR A 352 -69.35 -4.62 -94.72
C THR A 352 -68.40 -5.09 -93.63
N CYS A 353 -68.79 -6.14 -92.92
CA CYS A 353 -68.00 -6.68 -91.81
C CYS A 353 -66.77 -7.42 -92.33
N ILE A 354 -65.77 -7.65 -91.47
CA ILE A 354 -64.52 -8.38 -91.78
C ILE A 354 -64.80 -9.79 -92.33
N CYS A 355 -65.97 -10.36 -92.03
CA CYS A 355 -66.44 -11.64 -92.55
C CYS A 355 -67.29 -11.53 -93.84
N ASP A 356 -67.17 -10.44 -94.59
CA ASP A 356 -67.92 -10.09 -95.81
C ASP A 356 -69.46 -9.99 -95.64
N ARG A 357 -69.94 -9.93 -94.40
CA ARG A 357 -71.39 -9.75 -94.15
C ARG A 357 -71.76 -8.27 -94.25
N PRO A 358 -72.66 -7.87 -95.17
CA PRO A 358 -73.15 -6.51 -95.22
C PRO A 358 -74.05 -6.23 -94.02
N PHE A 359 -73.92 -5.05 -93.43
CA PHE A 359 -74.73 -4.57 -92.32
C PHE A 359 -75.28 -3.18 -92.60
N THR A 360 -76.43 -2.85 -92.02
CA THR A 360 -77.05 -1.52 -92.17
C THR A 360 -76.76 -0.64 -90.97
N LYS A 361 -76.95 0.68 -91.13
CA LYS A 361 -76.73 1.66 -90.05
C LYS A 361 -77.60 1.42 -88.80
N ASP A 362 -78.71 0.70 -88.93
CA ASP A 362 -79.61 0.36 -87.81
C ASP A 362 -79.31 -1.00 -87.16
N SER A 363 -78.31 -1.74 -87.66
CA SER A 363 -77.98 -3.07 -87.16
C SER A 363 -77.29 -3.06 -85.80
N GLU A 364 -77.45 -4.15 -85.04
CA GLU A 364 -76.75 -4.38 -83.77
C GLU A 364 -75.22 -4.41 -83.97
N SER A 365 -74.77 -4.91 -85.13
CA SER A 365 -73.36 -4.94 -85.53
C SER A 365 -72.77 -3.53 -85.70
N TYR A 366 -73.51 -2.59 -86.31
CA TYR A 366 -73.07 -1.19 -86.42
C TYR A 366 -72.87 -0.57 -85.03
N ARG A 367 -73.82 -0.78 -84.10
CA ARG A 367 -73.73 -0.25 -82.73
C ARG A 367 -72.58 -0.87 -81.94
N ALA A 368 -72.32 -2.16 -82.11
CA ALA A 368 -71.20 -2.84 -81.44
C ALA A 368 -69.84 -2.32 -81.94
N ILE A 369 -69.69 -2.12 -83.26
CA ILE A 369 -68.46 -1.57 -83.86
C ILE A 369 -68.29 -0.08 -83.49
N GLU A 370 -69.37 0.70 -83.45
CA GLU A 370 -69.33 2.10 -83.01
C GLU A 370 -69.00 2.22 -81.50
N ALA A 371 -69.52 1.32 -80.66
CA ALA A 371 -69.17 1.24 -79.25
C ALA A 371 -67.69 0.86 -79.07
N LEU A 372 -67.19 -0.10 -79.85
CA LEU A 372 -65.79 -0.49 -79.89
C LEU A 372 -64.91 0.70 -80.30
N LYS A 373 -65.28 1.42 -81.35
CA LYS A 373 -64.60 2.64 -81.80
C LYS A 373 -64.56 3.72 -80.72
N LYS A 374 -65.67 3.96 -80.01
CA LYS A 374 -65.72 4.92 -78.89
C LYS A 374 -64.83 4.48 -77.73
N SER A 375 -64.74 3.17 -77.44
CA SER A 375 -63.81 2.66 -76.43
C SER A 375 -62.34 2.76 -76.86
N MET A 376 -62.04 2.57 -78.15
CA MET A 376 -60.68 2.69 -78.69
C MET A 376 -60.19 4.13 -78.76
N LYS A 377 -61.03 5.11 -79.12
CA LYS A 377 -60.65 6.54 -79.07
C LYS A 377 -60.24 6.97 -77.65
N LYS A 378 -61.00 6.55 -76.64
CA LYS A 378 -60.63 6.78 -75.23
C LYS A 378 -59.35 6.05 -74.82
N SER A 379 -59.05 4.91 -75.43
CA SER A 379 -57.79 4.17 -75.21
C SER A 379 -56.59 4.89 -75.83
N GLU A 380 -56.73 5.43 -77.06
CA GLU A 380 -55.69 6.20 -77.75
C GLU A 380 -55.28 7.45 -76.98
N GLU A 381 -56.26 8.17 -76.40
CA GLU A 381 -56.01 9.32 -75.52
C GLU A 381 -55.23 8.93 -74.26
N LYS A 382 -55.52 7.76 -73.67
CA LYS A 382 -54.82 7.25 -72.49
C LYS A 382 -53.40 6.74 -72.81
N LYS A 383 -53.13 6.28 -74.04
CA LYS A 383 -51.78 5.80 -74.44
C LYS A 383 -50.69 6.85 -74.23
N GLN A 384 -51.03 8.13 -74.34
CA GLN A 384 -50.11 9.25 -74.17
C GLN A 384 -49.54 9.35 -72.75
N TYR A 385 -50.18 8.74 -71.76
CA TYR A 385 -49.76 8.76 -70.36
C TYR A 385 -48.84 7.59 -69.96
N TYR A 386 -48.73 6.51 -70.76
CA TYR A 386 -47.80 5.41 -70.47
C TYR A 386 -46.32 5.83 -70.45
N PRO A 387 -45.82 6.67 -71.39
CA PRO A 387 -44.46 7.19 -71.33
C PRO A 387 -44.20 8.00 -70.06
N LEU A 388 -45.18 8.83 -69.65
CA LEU A 388 -45.10 9.63 -68.42
C LEU A 388 -45.02 8.72 -67.19
N LYS A 389 -45.90 7.72 -67.08
CA LYS A 389 -45.87 6.73 -66.00
C LYS A 389 -44.52 5.99 -65.95
N SER A 390 -44.03 5.49 -67.09
CA SER A 390 -42.74 4.81 -67.15
C SER A 390 -41.59 5.71 -66.71
N ALA A 391 -41.61 7.00 -67.07
CA ALA A 391 -40.62 7.97 -66.62
C ALA A 391 -40.69 8.20 -65.10
N ILE A 392 -41.90 8.33 -64.54
CA ILE A 392 -42.11 8.51 -63.09
C ILE A 392 -41.66 7.27 -62.33
N SER A 393 -42.04 6.06 -62.75
CA SER A 393 -41.62 4.83 -62.06
C SER A 393 -40.09 4.63 -62.11
N LYS A 394 -39.42 4.99 -63.22
CA LYS A 394 -37.95 4.97 -63.32
C LYS A 394 -37.31 5.99 -62.38
N LEU A 395 -37.89 7.19 -62.28
CA LEU A 395 -37.43 8.23 -61.38
C LEU A 395 -37.57 7.79 -59.91
N LEU A 396 -38.72 7.22 -59.53
CA LEU A 396 -38.97 6.67 -58.19
C LEU A 396 -37.93 5.60 -57.81
N GLY A 397 -37.68 4.63 -58.69
CA GLY A 397 -36.65 3.60 -58.44
C GLY A 397 -35.23 4.17 -58.33
N HIS A 398 -34.91 5.25 -59.06
CA HIS A 398 -33.64 5.95 -58.91
C HIS A 398 -33.53 6.68 -57.56
N LEU A 399 -34.63 7.31 -57.11
CA LEU A 399 -34.69 8.02 -55.83
C LEU A 399 -34.60 7.06 -54.64
N GLU A 400 -35.27 5.92 -54.68
CA GLU A 400 -35.18 4.86 -53.66
C GLU A 400 -33.73 4.37 -53.49
N ALA A 401 -33.04 4.03 -54.59
CA ALA A 401 -31.65 3.58 -54.53
C ALA A 401 -30.71 4.64 -53.94
N LYS A 402 -30.99 5.93 -54.21
CA LYS A 402 -30.20 7.05 -53.70
C LYS A 402 -30.50 7.38 -52.24
N GLU A 403 -31.72 7.15 -51.78
CA GLU A 403 -32.08 7.23 -50.36
C GLU A 403 -31.37 6.15 -49.54
N ASP A 404 -31.30 4.92 -50.05
CA ASP A 404 -30.55 3.84 -49.40
C ASP A 404 -29.04 4.17 -49.32
N GLU A 405 -28.46 4.70 -50.40
CA GLU A 405 -27.05 5.14 -50.44
C GLU A 405 -26.78 6.28 -49.44
N LEU A 406 -27.71 7.23 -49.32
CA LEU A 406 -27.65 8.32 -48.34
C LEU A 406 -27.74 7.77 -46.90
N GLY A 407 -28.66 6.85 -46.64
CA GLY A 407 -28.82 6.20 -45.34
C GLY A 407 -27.55 5.46 -44.90
N GLN A 408 -26.93 4.70 -45.82
CA GLN A 408 -25.65 4.02 -45.56
C GLN A 408 -24.51 5.01 -45.27
N SER A 409 -24.45 6.11 -46.02
CA SER A 409 -23.42 7.13 -45.84
C SER A 409 -23.57 7.88 -44.51
N ILE A 410 -24.80 8.18 -44.09
CA ILE A 410 -25.09 8.80 -42.78
C ILE A 410 -24.68 7.86 -41.64
N GLU A 411 -24.98 6.56 -41.77
CA GLU A 411 -24.60 5.55 -40.77
C GLU A 411 -23.07 5.35 -40.70
N GLU A 412 -22.37 5.40 -41.84
CA GLU A 412 -20.89 5.39 -41.90
C GLU A 412 -20.31 6.59 -41.14
N VAL A 413 -20.84 7.79 -41.36
CA VAL A 413 -20.41 9.02 -40.65
C VAL A 413 -20.67 8.91 -39.14
N ARG A 414 -21.84 8.45 -38.71
CA ARG A 414 -22.15 8.28 -37.28
C ARG A 414 -21.13 7.40 -36.57
N LYS A 415 -20.80 6.24 -37.14
CA LYS A 415 -19.79 5.32 -36.56
C LYS A 415 -18.41 5.95 -36.43
N ILE A 416 -18.00 6.74 -37.43
CA ILE A 416 -16.72 7.45 -37.41
C ILE A 416 -16.72 8.52 -36.32
N VAL A 417 -17.81 9.29 -36.19
CA VAL A 417 -17.96 10.33 -35.16
C VAL A 417 -17.95 9.73 -33.76
N ASP A 418 -18.66 8.62 -33.52
CA ASP A 418 -18.67 7.92 -32.24
C ASP A 418 -17.25 7.46 -31.88
N THR A 419 -16.54 6.84 -32.83
CA THR A 419 -15.15 6.38 -32.63
C THR A 419 -14.19 7.56 -32.37
N ARG A 420 -14.39 8.70 -33.04
CA ARG A 420 -13.61 9.93 -32.78
C ARG A 420 -13.86 10.43 -31.36
N SER A 421 -15.12 10.46 -30.92
CA SER A 421 -15.49 10.97 -29.59
C SER A 421 -14.88 10.12 -28.47
N SER A 422 -14.86 8.79 -28.59
CA SER A 422 -14.22 7.92 -27.61
C SER A 422 -12.70 8.12 -27.56
N LEU A 423 -12.05 8.28 -28.72
CA LEU A 423 -10.62 8.60 -28.78
C LEU A 423 -10.29 9.96 -28.14
N GLU A 424 -11.14 10.96 -28.33
CA GLU A 424 -10.99 12.28 -27.71
C GLU A 424 -11.14 12.22 -26.17
N GLU A 425 -12.05 11.40 -25.65
CA GLU A 425 -12.19 11.17 -24.21
C GLU A 425 -10.96 10.46 -23.62
N GLU A 426 -10.45 9.42 -24.28
CA GLU A 426 -9.22 8.71 -23.86
C GLU A 426 -8.00 9.65 -23.84
N ILE A 427 -7.84 10.48 -24.88
CA ILE A 427 -6.77 11.49 -24.94
C ILE A 427 -6.90 12.50 -23.82
N LYS A 428 -8.12 12.97 -23.53
CA LYS A 428 -8.37 13.94 -22.45
C LYS A 428 -8.08 13.36 -21.06
N LYS A 429 -8.40 12.08 -20.86
CA LYS A 429 -8.05 11.34 -19.64
C LYS A 429 -6.53 11.30 -19.45
N HIS A 430 -5.79 10.91 -20.49
CA HIS A 430 -4.33 10.89 -20.47
C HIS A 430 -3.68 12.28 -20.31
N GLN A 431 -4.31 13.35 -20.82
CA GLN A 431 -3.81 14.72 -20.62
C GLN A 431 -3.95 15.19 -19.17
N ASN A 432 -5.06 14.86 -18.49
CA ASN A 432 -5.25 15.19 -17.07
C ASN A 432 -4.28 14.41 -16.17
N GLU A 433 -3.88 13.20 -16.55
CA GLU A 433 -2.89 12.39 -15.82
C GLU A 433 -1.45 12.91 -15.99
N ARG A 434 -1.18 13.71 -17.03
CA ARG A 434 0.18 14.15 -17.41
C ARG A 434 0.71 15.39 -16.68
N SER A 435 -0.16 16.17 -16.02
CA SER A 435 0.19 17.48 -15.44
C SER A 435 1.07 17.46 -14.18
N GLU A 436 1.52 16.28 -13.70
CA GLU A 436 2.32 16.17 -12.47
C GLU A 436 3.72 15.56 -12.61
N SER A 437 4.18 15.22 -13.81
CA SER A 437 5.46 14.50 -13.98
C SER A 437 6.58 15.36 -14.57
N GLY A 438 7.49 15.81 -13.72
CA GLY A 438 8.77 16.39 -14.11
C GLY A 438 9.67 15.34 -14.75
N ILE A 439 10.11 15.59 -15.98
CA ILE A 439 10.95 14.68 -16.74
C ILE A 439 12.42 14.96 -16.39
N GLU A 440 13.01 14.12 -15.54
CA GLU A 440 14.46 13.97 -15.47
C GLU A 440 14.96 13.05 -16.59
N THR A 441 16.16 13.32 -17.08
CA THR A 441 16.68 12.70 -18.31
C THR A 441 17.10 11.25 -18.04
N VAL A 442 16.36 10.26 -18.56
CA VAL A 442 16.64 8.80 -18.48
C VAL A 442 18.10 8.43 -18.77
N SER A 443 18.77 9.17 -19.64
CA SER A 443 20.19 9.00 -19.97
C SER A 443 21.12 9.16 -18.74
N GLN A 444 20.81 10.07 -17.83
CA GLN A 444 21.60 10.30 -16.61
C GLN A 444 21.45 9.14 -15.62
N ILE A 445 20.21 8.70 -15.40
CA ILE A 445 19.86 7.57 -14.53
C ILE A 445 20.52 6.27 -15.00
N THR A 446 20.53 6.04 -16.31
CA THR A 446 21.15 4.83 -16.89
C THR A 446 22.67 4.85 -16.73
N ASN A 447 23.31 5.99 -16.95
CA ASN A 447 24.75 6.16 -16.74
C ASN A 447 25.15 6.00 -15.26
N ASP A 448 24.35 6.53 -14.35
CA ASP A 448 24.64 6.43 -12.92
C ASP A 448 24.42 5.01 -12.38
N ARG A 449 23.43 4.28 -12.92
CA ARG A 449 23.26 2.84 -12.68
C ARG A 449 24.51 2.06 -13.09
N ASP A 450 25.04 2.30 -14.29
CA ASP A 450 26.17 1.54 -14.82
C ASP A 450 27.45 1.81 -14.02
N LYS A 451 27.69 3.07 -13.61
CA LYS A 451 28.79 3.42 -12.68
C LYS A 451 28.67 2.69 -11.34
N LEU A 452 27.48 2.70 -10.74
CA LEU A 452 27.24 2.04 -9.46
C LEU A 452 27.37 0.51 -9.56
N MET A 453 27.00 -0.11 -10.69
CA MET A 453 27.25 -1.53 -10.93
C MET A 453 28.75 -1.86 -11.04
N GLU A 454 29.54 -0.98 -11.66
CA GLU A 454 30.99 -1.14 -11.73
C GLU A 454 31.63 -1.02 -10.34
N GLU A 455 31.23 -0.01 -9.54
CA GLU A 455 31.67 0.16 -8.15
C GLU A 455 31.29 -1.05 -7.28
N LYS A 456 30.06 -1.56 -7.41
CA LYS A 456 29.59 -2.77 -6.72
C LYS A 456 30.50 -3.96 -7.02
N SER A 457 30.85 -4.16 -8.29
CA SER A 457 31.69 -5.29 -8.72
C SER A 457 33.12 -5.19 -8.17
N LYS A 458 33.68 -3.97 -8.13
CA LYS A 458 34.99 -3.69 -7.51
C LYS A 458 34.98 -4.00 -6.02
N LEU A 459 33.96 -3.51 -5.29
CA LEU A 459 33.78 -3.77 -3.86
C LEU A 459 33.65 -5.26 -3.54
N GLN A 460 32.89 -6.02 -4.33
CA GLN A 460 32.77 -7.47 -4.15
C GLN A 460 34.11 -8.19 -4.32
N PHE A 461 34.93 -7.78 -5.29
CA PHE A 461 36.25 -8.35 -5.50
C PHE A 461 37.20 -8.03 -4.34
N GLU A 462 37.20 -6.79 -3.86
CA GLU A 462 37.98 -6.36 -2.69
C GLU A 462 37.57 -7.14 -1.43
N MET A 463 36.27 -7.26 -1.15
CA MET A 463 35.76 -8.04 -0.02
C MET A 463 36.19 -9.52 -0.10
N LYS A 464 36.13 -10.12 -1.29
CA LYS A 464 36.58 -11.52 -1.48
C LYS A 464 38.08 -11.67 -1.22
N THR A 465 38.88 -10.68 -1.62
CA THR A 465 40.33 -10.67 -1.39
C THR A 465 40.63 -10.55 0.10
N ILE A 466 40.01 -9.59 0.79
CA ILE A 466 40.14 -9.40 2.25
C ILE A 466 39.73 -10.67 3.01
N LYS A 467 38.64 -11.33 2.60
CA LYS A 467 38.15 -12.55 3.23
C LYS A 467 39.11 -13.74 3.06
N ASN A 468 39.79 -13.84 1.92
CA ASN A 468 40.82 -14.86 1.71
C ASN A 468 42.06 -14.58 2.57
N GLU A 469 42.53 -13.34 2.62
CA GLU A 469 43.66 -12.95 3.47
C GLU A 469 43.34 -13.18 4.96
N TRP A 470 42.11 -12.87 5.39
CA TRP A 470 41.66 -13.16 6.75
C TRP A 470 41.74 -14.65 7.07
N LYS A 471 41.25 -15.53 6.18
CA LYS A 471 41.36 -16.99 6.35
C LYS A 471 42.81 -17.48 6.43
N ASP A 472 43.71 -16.89 5.64
CA ASP A 472 45.12 -17.27 5.67
C ASP A 472 45.81 -16.81 6.97
N TYR A 473 45.45 -15.62 7.49
CA TYR A 473 45.89 -15.16 8.80
C TYR A 473 45.35 -16.03 9.94
N GLU A 474 44.09 -16.45 9.89
CA GLU A 474 43.51 -17.38 10.89
C GLU A 474 44.25 -18.71 10.93
N LYS A 475 44.52 -19.33 9.77
CA LYS A 475 45.30 -20.58 9.71
C LYS A 475 46.69 -20.41 10.29
N THR A 476 47.33 -19.28 10.00
CA THR A 476 48.66 -18.97 10.51
C THR A 476 48.62 -18.78 12.03
N LEU A 477 47.64 -18.05 12.54
CA LEU A 477 47.43 -17.86 13.98
C LEU A 477 47.15 -19.20 14.69
N GLU A 478 46.35 -20.07 14.10
CA GLU A 478 46.07 -21.40 14.65
C GLU A 478 47.33 -22.27 14.72
N SER A 479 48.19 -22.20 13.71
CA SER A 479 49.49 -22.90 13.70
C SER A 479 50.46 -22.37 14.77
N LEU A 480 50.44 -21.07 15.03
CA LEU A 480 51.23 -20.40 16.06
C LEU A 480 50.72 -20.74 17.46
N LYS A 481 49.40 -20.76 17.67
CA LYS A 481 48.76 -21.24 18.92
C LYS A 481 49.12 -22.69 19.23
N ARG A 482 49.19 -23.57 18.22
CA ARG A 482 49.67 -24.96 18.39
C ARG A 482 51.14 -25.02 18.81
N HIS A 483 52.01 -24.25 18.15
CA HIS A 483 53.43 -24.17 18.52
C HIS A 483 53.67 -23.58 19.92
N GLU A 484 52.78 -22.71 20.39
CA GLU A 484 52.86 -22.15 21.75
C GLU A 484 52.64 -23.22 22.83
N GLY A 485 51.71 -24.15 22.60
CA GLY A 485 51.44 -25.26 23.53
C GLY A 485 52.65 -26.15 23.82
N GLU A 486 53.62 -26.20 22.90
CA GLU A 486 54.86 -26.99 23.01
C GLU A 486 55.99 -26.22 23.72
N LEU A 487 55.93 -24.89 23.76
CA LEU A 487 57.00 -24.00 24.25
C LEU A 487 56.73 -23.48 25.68
N LYS A 488 56.37 -24.35 26.63
CA LYS A 488 56.13 -23.90 28.03
C LYS A 488 57.44 -23.50 28.75
N VAL A 489 57.56 -22.22 29.13
CA VAL A 489 58.70 -21.67 29.90
C VAL A 489 58.46 -21.74 31.42
N LYS A 490 59.49 -22.12 32.18
CA LYS A 490 59.49 -22.31 33.64
C LYS A 490 59.70 -21.02 34.44
N SER A 491 58.81 -20.03 34.35
CA SER A 491 58.80 -18.85 35.23
C SER A 491 57.50 -18.76 36.04
N GLN A 492 57.60 -18.39 37.33
CA GLN A 492 56.47 -18.34 38.26
C GLN A 492 55.48 -17.21 37.93
N ILE A 493 55.98 -16.08 37.41
CA ILE A 493 55.18 -14.95 36.90
C ILE A 493 54.50 -15.36 35.59
N HIS A 494 55.22 -16.11 34.74
CA HIS A 494 54.65 -16.71 33.53
C HIS A 494 53.49 -17.64 33.81
N GLN A 495 53.62 -18.54 34.78
CA GLN A 495 52.56 -19.47 35.14
C GLN A 495 51.30 -18.75 35.62
N LYS A 496 51.43 -17.65 36.39
CA LYS A 496 50.28 -16.85 36.83
C LYS A 496 49.60 -16.13 35.66
N LEU A 497 50.37 -15.53 34.75
CA LEU A 497 49.82 -14.83 33.60
C LEU A 497 49.24 -15.78 32.55
N ALA A 498 49.89 -16.90 32.28
CA ALA A 498 49.40 -17.95 31.38
C ALA A 498 48.09 -18.56 31.90
N ARG A 499 48.00 -18.82 33.22
CA ARG A 499 46.74 -19.27 33.84
C ARG A 499 45.64 -18.22 33.71
N LYS A 500 45.96 -16.94 33.89
CA LYS A 500 45.01 -15.84 33.69
C LYS A 500 44.54 -15.72 32.24
N GLN A 501 45.43 -15.94 31.27
CA GLN A 501 45.10 -16.00 29.85
C GLN A 501 44.16 -17.18 29.56
N GLU A 502 44.49 -18.37 30.06
CA GLU A 502 43.69 -19.59 29.89
C GLU A 502 42.28 -19.43 30.49
N GLU A 503 42.17 -18.81 31.67
CA GLU A 503 40.88 -18.49 32.30
C GLU A 503 40.06 -17.47 31.48
N ILE A 504 40.71 -16.44 30.90
CA ILE A 504 40.02 -15.45 30.04
C ILE A 504 39.59 -16.08 28.71
N GLU A 505 40.43 -16.89 28.07
CA GLU A 505 40.10 -17.57 26.82
C GLU A 505 38.97 -18.59 27.03
N ALA A 506 38.99 -19.33 28.14
CA ALA A 506 37.89 -20.20 28.54
C ALA A 506 36.59 -19.41 28.77
N ALA A 507 36.65 -18.29 29.49
CA ALA A 507 35.49 -17.43 29.73
C ALA A 507 34.91 -16.86 28.42
N ARG A 508 35.78 -16.42 27.49
CA ARG A 508 35.38 -15.91 26.18
C ARG A 508 34.71 -16.98 25.32
N ASN A 509 35.31 -18.17 25.24
CA ASN A 509 34.74 -19.29 24.47
C ASN A 509 33.40 -19.75 25.07
N ALA A 510 33.30 -19.80 26.39
CA ALA A 510 32.05 -20.11 27.07
C ALA A 510 30.98 -19.05 26.78
N LEU A 511 31.33 -17.76 26.83
CA LEU A 511 30.41 -16.67 26.51
C LEU A 511 29.96 -16.73 25.05
N GLN A 512 30.88 -16.91 24.08
CA GLN A 512 30.54 -17.04 22.66
C GLN A 512 29.60 -18.21 22.38
N THR A 513 29.82 -19.35 23.06
CA THR A 513 28.93 -20.52 22.93
C THR A 513 27.56 -20.22 23.52
N MET A 514 27.53 -19.60 24.71
CA MET A 514 26.29 -19.19 25.38
C MET A 514 25.49 -18.18 24.56
N VAL A 515 26.13 -17.20 23.92
CA VAL A 515 25.45 -16.23 23.04
C VAL A 515 24.83 -16.94 21.85
N LYS A 516 25.56 -17.83 21.17
CA LYS A 516 25.04 -18.58 20.02
C LYS A 516 23.88 -19.49 20.39
N ASP A 517 23.99 -20.20 21.51
CA ASP A 517 22.94 -21.10 21.99
C ASP A 517 21.70 -20.31 22.43
N TYR A 518 21.89 -19.16 23.08
CA TYR A 518 20.80 -18.26 23.46
C TYR A 518 20.11 -17.66 22.24
N GLU A 519 20.86 -17.13 21.28
CA GLU A 519 20.33 -16.57 20.03
C GLU A 519 19.52 -17.61 19.26
N LYS A 520 20.06 -18.84 19.13
CA LYS A 520 19.36 -19.93 18.47
C LYS A 520 18.09 -20.32 19.21
N GLY A 521 18.16 -20.51 20.54
CA GLY A 521 16.99 -20.87 21.35
C GLY A 521 15.88 -19.83 21.29
N MET A 522 16.24 -18.53 21.30
CA MET A 522 15.28 -17.43 21.18
C MET A 522 14.66 -17.34 19.79
N ILE A 523 15.42 -17.58 18.73
CA ILE A 523 14.88 -17.64 17.37
C ILE A 523 13.90 -18.80 17.24
N ASP A 524 14.26 -19.99 17.75
CA ASP A 524 13.39 -21.16 17.73
C ASP A 524 12.08 -20.89 18.51
N GLU A 525 12.15 -20.31 19.71
CA GLU A 525 10.97 -19.92 20.51
C GLU A 525 10.12 -18.85 19.82
N LEU A 526 10.74 -17.88 19.16
CA LEU A 526 10.05 -16.84 18.40
C LEU A 526 9.35 -17.38 17.17
N GLU A 527 9.95 -18.33 16.44
CA GLU A 527 9.29 -19.03 15.34
C GLU A 527 8.05 -19.79 15.81
N ASP A 528 8.17 -20.51 16.93
CA ASP A 528 7.09 -21.35 17.46
C ASP A 528 5.91 -20.49 17.95
N ILE A 529 6.15 -19.50 18.83
CA ILE A 529 5.09 -18.61 19.34
C ILE A 529 4.48 -17.77 18.21
N SER A 530 5.29 -17.25 17.28
CA SER A 530 4.75 -16.50 16.14
C SER A 530 3.85 -17.39 15.28
N THR A 531 4.21 -18.66 15.09
CA THR A 531 3.42 -19.62 14.32
C THR A 531 2.10 -19.95 15.04
N GLU A 532 2.13 -20.15 16.35
CA GLU A 532 0.93 -20.36 17.16
C GLU A 532 -0.03 -19.17 17.08
N ASN A 533 0.48 -17.95 17.28
CA ASN A 533 -0.27 -16.72 17.16
C ASN A 533 -0.86 -16.56 15.75
N LEU A 534 -0.08 -16.88 14.72
CA LEU A 534 -0.54 -16.84 13.33
C LEU A 534 -1.68 -17.81 13.11
N HIS A 535 -1.57 -19.06 13.59
CA HIS A 535 -2.62 -20.05 13.41
C HIS A 535 -3.93 -19.62 14.08
N PHE A 536 -3.87 -18.92 15.20
CA PHE A 536 -5.06 -18.37 15.84
C PHE A 536 -5.73 -17.27 15.00
N LEU A 537 -4.92 -16.43 14.34
CA LEU A 537 -5.37 -15.21 13.66
C LEU A 537 -5.69 -15.36 12.16
N ILE A 538 -5.39 -16.52 11.57
CA ILE A 538 -5.68 -16.80 10.16
C ILE A 538 -6.90 -17.71 10.02
N ASP A 539 -7.59 -17.54 8.89
CA ASP A 539 -8.72 -18.36 8.45
C ASP A 539 -8.28 -19.78 8.07
N GLU A 540 -9.25 -20.68 7.91
CA GLU A 540 -9.00 -22.09 7.56
C GLU A 540 -8.23 -22.23 6.22
N GLY A 541 -8.52 -21.35 5.25
CA GLY A 541 -7.79 -21.29 3.97
C GLY A 541 -6.36 -20.78 4.14
N GLY A 542 -6.15 -19.80 5.02
CA GLY A 542 -4.84 -19.33 5.44
C GLY A 542 -4.00 -20.42 6.09
N ARG A 543 -4.57 -21.23 7.01
CA ARG A 543 -3.85 -22.30 7.73
C ARG A 543 -3.27 -23.37 6.81
N ILE A 544 -3.95 -23.66 5.69
CA ILE A 544 -3.48 -24.63 4.70
C ILE A 544 -2.23 -24.10 3.97
N ASN A 545 -2.21 -22.79 3.69
CA ASN A 545 -1.18 -22.15 2.88
C ASN A 545 -0.01 -21.59 3.71
N MET A 546 -0.22 -21.28 4.99
CA MET A 546 0.76 -20.68 5.89
C MET A 546 0.96 -21.59 7.11
N ARG A 547 1.89 -22.53 6.99
CA ARG A 547 2.09 -23.58 7.99
C ARG A 547 3.03 -23.16 9.11
N ARG A 548 4.12 -22.47 8.78
CA ARG A 548 5.16 -22.10 9.76
C ARG A 548 5.80 -20.76 9.41
N ILE A 549 6.03 -19.93 10.41
CA ILE A 549 6.87 -18.75 10.28
C ILE A 549 8.32 -19.18 10.51
N LYS A 550 9.21 -18.74 9.62
CA LYS A 550 10.65 -18.92 9.77
C LYS A 550 11.38 -17.60 9.80
N ILE A 551 12.46 -17.57 10.58
CA ILE A 551 13.38 -16.45 10.66
C ILE A 551 14.68 -16.91 10.02
N LYS A 552 15.03 -16.28 8.89
CA LYS A 552 16.28 -16.55 8.18
C LYS A 552 17.47 -16.07 9.01
N SER A 553 18.68 -16.49 8.66
CA SER A 553 19.92 -16.08 9.34
C SER A 553 20.20 -14.58 9.29
N ASP A 554 19.56 -13.86 8.36
CA ASP A 554 19.58 -12.40 8.26
C ASP A 554 18.45 -11.73 9.09
N TYR A 555 17.77 -12.50 9.94
CA TYR A 555 16.59 -12.15 10.73
C TYR A 555 15.38 -11.72 9.89
N SER A 556 15.36 -12.02 8.59
CA SER A 556 14.18 -11.77 7.77
C SER A 556 13.09 -12.82 8.01
N LEU A 557 11.84 -12.35 8.09
CA LEU A 557 10.67 -13.18 8.22
C LEU A 557 10.34 -13.86 6.89
N GLU A 558 10.00 -15.13 6.94
CA GLU A 558 9.52 -15.95 5.84
C GLU A 558 8.34 -16.79 6.32
N VAL A 559 7.47 -17.19 5.40
CA VAL A 559 6.37 -18.12 5.71
C VAL A 559 6.52 -19.36 4.83
N GLU A 560 6.52 -20.53 5.45
CA GLU A 560 6.52 -21.81 4.75
C GLU A 560 5.10 -22.35 4.59
N ASN A 561 4.79 -22.85 3.40
CA ASN A 561 3.54 -23.54 3.12
C ASN A 561 3.55 -25.01 3.61
N GLY A 562 2.44 -25.72 3.39
CA GLY A 562 2.30 -27.14 3.75
C GLY A 562 3.40 -28.07 3.23
N PHE A 563 4.10 -27.67 2.16
CA PHE A 563 5.17 -28.41 1.50
C PHE A 563 6.58 -27.92 1.88
N GLY A 564 6.71 -26.95 2.79
CA GLY A 564 7.99 -26.38 3.22
C GLY A 564 8.61 -25.40 2.22
N GLN A 565 7.80 -24.78 1.36
CA GLN A 565 8.25 -23.78 0.38
C GLN A 565 7.92 -22.36 0.85
N GLU A 566 8.78 -21.40 0.47
CA GLU A 566 8.58 -19.96 0.73
C GLU A 566 7.28 -19.46 0.09
N PHE A 567 6.45 -18.78 0.88
CA PHE A 567 5.10 -18.36 0.51
C PHE A 567 4.79 -16.88 0.79
N LEU A 568 5.71 -16.14 1.44
CA LEU A 568 5.49 -14.73 1.81
C LEU A 568 5.18 -13.82 0.61
N ALA A 569 5.67 -14.16 -0.59
CA ALA A 569 5.37 -13.39 -1.80
C ALA A 569 3.90 -13.49 -2.23
N ASN A 570 3.21 -14.57 -1.85
CA ASN A 570 1.88 -14.92 -2.35
C ASN A 570 0.74 -14.55 -1.39
N ILE A 571 1.05 -13.96 -0.22
CA ILE A 571 0.03 -13.58 0.77
C ILE A 571 -0.56 -12.20 0.49
N SER A 572 -1.86 -12.05 0.80
CA SER A 572 -2.59 -10.79 0.63
C SER A 572 -2.10 -9.71 1.60
N GLN A 573 -2.48 -8.44 1.38
CA GLN A 573 -2.14 -7.34 2.30
C GLN A 573 -2.71 -7.57 3.71
N GLY A 574 -3.96 -8.05 3.82
CA GLY A 574 -4.55 -8.39 5.11
C GLY A 574 -3.81 -9.54 5.83
N GLN A 575 -3.40 -10.58 5.08
CA GLN A 575 -2.60 -11.67 5.64
C GLN A 575 -1.20 -11.20 6.09
N ARG A 576 -0.58 -10.24 5.38
CA ARG A 576 0.68 -9.60 5.81
C ARG A 576 0.52 -8.87 7.14
N GLN A 577 -0.60 -8.19 7.32
CA GLN A 577 -0.91 -7.49 8.56
C GLN A 577 -1.10 -8.48 9.72
N ILE A 578 -1.82 -9.59 9.51
CA ILE A 578 -1.96 -10.66 10.49
C ILE A 578 -0.61 -11.31 10.82
N LEU A 579 0.21 -11.58 9.82
CA LEU A 579 1.57 -12.12 10.01
C LEU A 579 2.43 -11.19 10.87
N SER A 580 2.44 -9.90 10.55
CA SER A 580 3.15 -8.90 11.33
C SER A 580 2.64 -8.83 12.76
N LEU A 581 1.32 -8.88 12.98
CA LEU A 581 0.74 -8.83 14.32
C LEU A 581 1.07 -10.09 15.15
N SER A 582 1.05 -11.26 14.51
CA SER A 582 1.46 -12.54 15.11
C SER A 582 2.91 -12.49 15.57
N PHE A 583 3.77 -11.90 14.74
CA PHE A 583 5.18 -11.73 15.06
C PHE A 583 5.42 -10.70 16.17
N ILE A 584 4.77 -9.52 16.12
CA ILE A 584 4.91 -8.47 17.16
C ILE A 584 4.45 -9.01 18.51
N THR A 585 3.31 -9.71 18.55
CA THR A 585 2.78 -10.29 19.78
C THR A 585 3.72 -11.35 20.35
N ALA A 586 4.24 -12.24 19.51
CA ALA A 586 5.21 -13.26 19.93
C ALA A 586 6.51 -12.64 20.47
N LEU A 587 7.01 -11.63 19.77
CA LEU A 587 8.20 -10.89 20.15
C LEU A 587 8.04 -10.25 21.54
N ALA A 588 6.88 -9.63 21.77
CA ALA A 588 6.57 -8.99 23.03
C ALA A 588 6.28 -9.98 24.18
N GLN A 589 5.71 -11.16 23.89
CA GLN A 589 5.57 -12.26 24.86
C GLN A 589 6.94 -12.80 25.31
N ILE A 590 7.86 -13.03 24.36
CA ILE A 590 9.23 -13.48 24.67
C ILE A 590 9.98 -12.45 25.51
N ALA A 591 9.83 -11.16 25.18
CA ALA A 591 10.42 -10.08 25.96
C ALA A 591 9.89 -10.06 27.40
N GLY A 592 8.58 -10.24 27.59
CA GLY A 592 7.96 -10.35 28.91
C GLY A 592 8.46 -11.54 29.72
N GLY A 593 8.91 -12.61 29.05
CA GLY A 593 9.26 -13.88 29.67
C GLY A 593 8.03 -14.69 30.09
N GLU A 594 6.82 -14.21 29.85
CA GLU A 594 5.56 -14.87 30.16
C GLU A 594 4.72 -15.07 28.89
N THR A 595 3.62 -15.83 28.98
CA THR A 595 2.66 -16.00 27.87
C THR A 595 1.89 -14.72 27.56
N VAL A 596 1.96 -13.71 28.43
CA VAL A 596 1.25 -12.43 28.31
C VAL A 596 2.25 -11.30 28.16
N MET A 597 1.97 -10.39 27.24
CA MET A 597 2.71 -9.14 27.07
C MET A 597 2.48 -8.22 28.28
N GLU A 598 3.54 -8.01 29.06
CA GLU A 598 3.55 -7.16 30.26
C GLU A 598 3.61 -5.65 29.96
N MET A 599 3.64 -5.26 28.69
CA MET A 599 3.67 -3.87 28.24
C MET A 599 2.34 -3.45 27.61
N PRO A 600 1.98 -2.17 27.67
CA PRO A 600 0.74 -1.67 27.11
C PRO A 600 0.78 -1.70 25.58
N LEU A 601 -0.23 -2.29 24.97
CA LEU A 601 -0.37 -2.37 23.52
C LEU A 601 -1.32 -1.28 23.03
N PHE A 602 -0.82 -0.35 22.23
CA PHE A 602 -1.55 0.81 21.74
C PHE A 602 -1.66 0.76 20.22
N MET A 603 -2.89 0.66 19.71
CA MET A 603 -3.16 0.49 18.27
C MET A 603 -3.99 1.65 17.71
N ASP A 604 -3.48 2.34 16.68
CA ASP A 604 -4.25 3.31 15.90
C ASP A 604 -4.81 2.65 14.62
N THR A 605 -6.13 2.57 14.51
CA THR A 605 -6.88 2.01 13.37
C THR A 605 -6.31 0.68 12.86
N PRO A 606 -6.20 -0.36 13.72
CA PRO A 606 -5.53 -1.62 13.34
C PRO A 606 -6.34 -2.47 12.34
N PHE A 607 -7.53 -2.04 11.93
CA PHE A 607 -8.54 -2.90 11.32
C PHE A 607 -8.93 -2.52 9.89
N GLY A 608 -8.59 -1.32 9.40
CA GLY A 608 -9.10 -0.77 8.15
C GLY A 608 -8.88 -1.59 6.87
N ARG A 609 -8.03 -2.63 6.88
CA ARG A 609 -7.73 -3.51 5.73
C ARG A 609 -8.02 -4.99 5.97
N LEU A 610 -8.54 -5.34 7.15
CA LEU A 610 -8.81 -6.74 7.52
C LEU A 610 -10.21 -7.17 7.09
N SER A 611 -10.37 -8.47 6.81
CA SER A 611 -11.69 -9.06 6.63
C SER A 611 -12.41 -9.15 7.97
N ALA A 612 -13.74 -9.27 7.95
CA ALA A 612 -14.54 -9.40 9.17
C ALA A 612 -14.13 -10.62 10.03
N GLU A 613 -13.70 -11.72 9.40
CA GLU A 613 -13.24 -12.92 10.13
C GLU A 613 -11.93 -12.67 10.88
N HIS A 614 -10.94 -12.05 10.23
CA HIS A 614 -9.68 -11.68 10.89
C HIS A 614 -9.90 -10.64 11.99
N HIS A 615 -10.90 -9.78 11.83
CA HIS A 615 -11.30 -8.81 12.81
C HIS A 615 -11.83 -9.47 14.10
N ASP A 616 -12.78 -10.40 13.97
CA ASP A 616 -13.33 -11.17 15.10
C ASP A 616 -12.21 -11.95 15.83
N GLN A 617 -11.29 -12.58 15.08
CA GLN A 617 -10.16 -13.32 15.64
C GLN A 617 -9.20 -12.41 16.42
N LEU A 618 -8.98 -11.17 16.00
CA LEU A 618 -8.13 -10.23 16.72
C LEU A 618 -8.75 -9.73 18.02
N ILE A 619 -10.04 -9.41 17.97
CA ILE A 619 -10.80 -8.96 19.14
C ILE A 619 -10.79 -10.03 20.25
N SER A 620 -10.85 -11.31 19.88
CA SER A 620 -10.75 -12.42 20.82
C SER A 620 -9.31 -12.76 21.24
N PHE A 621 -8.32 -12.59 20.35
CA PHE A 621 -6.93 -12.96 20.63
C PHE A 621 -6.19 -11.97 21.53
N ILE A 622 -6.17 -10.70 21.15
CA ILE A 622 -5.28 -9.68 21.75
C ILE A 622 -5.48 -9.53 23.26
N PRO A 623 -6.72 -9.45 23.80
CA PRO A 623 -6.94 -9.32 25.25
C PRO A 623 -6.33 -10.46 26.08
N ASN A 624 -6.15 -11.65 25.48
CA ASN A 624 -5.58 -12.82 26.16
C ASN A 624 -4.05 -12.83 26.15
N VAL A 625 -3.42 -12.05 25.27
CA VAL A 625 -1.96 -12.02 25.10
C VAL A 625 -1.34 -10.69 25.51
N CYS A 626 -2.11 -9.73 26.01
CA CYS A 626 -1.60 -8.48 26.55
C CYS A 626 -2.26 -8.06 27.86
N SER A 627 -1.44 -7.46 28.73
CA SER A 627 -1.88 -6.93 30.03
C SER A 627 -2.73 -5.67 29.94
N GLN A 628 -2.56 -4.89 28.86
CA GLN A 628 -3.36 -3.70 28.59
C GLN A 628 -3.43 -3.49 27.07
N TRP A 629 -4.64 -3.31 26.55
CA TRP A 629 -4.89 -2.96 25.15
C TRP A 629 -5.62 -1.63 25.05
N VAL A 630 -5.03 -0.66 24.35
CA VAL A 630 -5.68 0.59 23.99
C VAL A 630 -5.93 0.60 22.49
N LEU A 631 -7.19 0.68 22.12
CA LEU A 631 -7.68 0.51 20.76
C LEU A 631 -8.31 1.82 20.27
N LEU A 632 -7.68 2.49 19.30
CA LEU A 632 -8.27 3.63 18.60
C LEU A 632 -8.90 3.15 17.30
N VAL A 633 -10.21 3.37 17.14
CA VAL A 633 -10.99 2.75 16.06
C VAL A 633 -12.03 3.72 15.52
N THR A 634 -12.42 3.50 14.27
CA THR A 634 -13.61 4.12 13.68
C THR A 634 -14.86 3.29 13.94
N ASP A 635 -16.04 3.91 13.80
CA ASP A 635 -17.34 3.24 13.93
C ASP A 635 -17.53 2.07 12.94
N ARG A 636 -16.79 2.10 11.81
CA ARG A 636 -16.81 1.03 10.80
C ARG A 636 -15.94 -0.15 11.20
N GLU A 637 -14.87 0.10 11.94
CA GLU A 637 -13.95 -0.94 12.41
C GLU A 637 -14.52 -1.61 13.66
N PHE A 638 -15.02 -0.83 14.63
CA PHE A 638 -15.55 -1.37 15.89
C PHE A 638 -17.06 -1.27 15.97
N THR A 639 -17.73 -2.35 15.59
CA THR A 639 -19.18 -2.51 15.68
C THR A 639 -19.65 -2.94 17.09
N SER A 640 -20.95 -2.77 17.36
CA SER A 640 -21.59 -3.21 18.61
C SER A 640 -21.41 -4.70 18.91
N LYS A 641 -21.28 -5.55 17.88
CA LYS A 641 -20.99 -6.98 18.06
C LYS A 641 -19.64 -7.19 18.77
N HIS A 642 -18.60 -6.44 18.38
CA HIS A 642 -17.28 -6.56 18.99
C HIS A 642 -17.26 -6.02 20.42
N GLU A 643 -18.05 -4.97 20.67
CA GLU A 643 -18.26 -4.44 22.03
C GLU A 643 -18.91 -5.49 22.95
N GLU A 644 -19.98 -6.13 22.48
CA GLU A 644 -20.67 -7.21 23.20
C GLU A 644 -19.75 -8.39 23.47
N GLU A 645 -18.88 -8.76 22.52
CA GLU A 645 -17.90 -9.84 22.69
C GLU A 645 -16.88 -9.52 23.79
N LEU A 646 -16.29 -8.32 23.79
CA LEU A 646 -15.34 -7.89 24.82
C LEU A 646 -16.01 -7.74 26.20
N LEU A 647 -17.27 -7.31 26.24
CA LEU A 647 -18.06 -7.25 27.48
C LEU A 647 -18.39 -8.64 28.01
N ALA A 648 -18.79 -9.57 27.14
CA ALA A 648 -19.11 -10.95 27.51
C ALA A 648 -17.88 -11.70 28.06
N ALA A 649 -16.70 -11.41 27.52
CA ALA A 649 -15.43 -11.93 28.01
C ALA A 649 -14.87 -11.17 29.24
N ASN A 650 -15.56 -10.13 29.73
CA ASN A 650 -15.14 -9.26 30.82
C ASN A 650 -13.79 -8.54 30.58
N HIS A 651 -13.46 -8.26 29.32
CA HIS A 651 -12.21 -7.61 28.91
C HIS A 651 -12.34 -6.10 28.72
N LEU A 652 -13.52 -5.59 28.36
CA LEU A 652 -13.74 -4.15 28.19
C LEU A 652 -13.78 -3.44 29.55
N GLY A 653 -12.86 -2.50 29.77
CA GLY A 653 -12.84 -1.64 30.96
C GLY A 653 -13.48 -0.29 30.70
N ASN A 654 -12.84 0.53 29.85
CA ASN A 654 -13.26 1.89 29.55
C ASN A 654 -13.54 2.09 28.06
N SER A 655 -14.54 2.90 27.73
CA SER A 655 -14.90 3.25 26.35
C SER A 655 -15.12 4.76 26.22
N TYR A 656 -14.59 5.36 25.16
CA TYR A 656 -14.69 6.80 24.87
C TYR A 656 -15.09 7.05 23.42
N SER A 657 -15.79 8.16 23.18
CA SER A 657 -16.12 8.67 21.86
C SER A 657 -15.55 10.08 21.66
N LEU A 658 -14.95 10.31 20.50
CA LEU A 658 -14.39 11.59 20.08
C LEU A 658 -15.41 12.37 19.26
N ILE A 659 -15.86 13.51 19.81
CA ILE A 659 -16.88 14.36 19.21
C ILE A 659 -16.26 15.71 18.86
N THR A 660 -16.20 16.01 17.57
CA THR A 660 -15.80 17.33 17.07
C THR A 660 -16.94 18.32 17.32
N LYS A 661 -16.68 19.36 18.11
CA LYS A 661 -17.67 20.42 18.39
C LYS A 661 -17.61 21.53 17.35
N GLU A 662 -16.38 21.91 16.99
CA GLU A 662 -16.06 22.99 16.07
C GLU A 662 -14.64 22.80 15.53
N GLU A 663 -14.22 23.68 14.62
CA GLU A 663 -12.90 23.58 13.99
C GLU A 663 -11.78 23.66 15.04
N GLY A 664 -10.93 22.64 15.07
CA GLY A 664 -9.83 22.55 16.04
C GLY A 664 -10.24 22.17 17.46
N VAL A 665 -11.51 21.78 17.71
CA VAL A 665 -11.98 21.39 19.05
C VAL A 665 -12.68 20.03 19.01
N THR A 666 -12.03 19.04 19.61
CA THR A 666 -12.57 17.71 19.88
C THR A 666 -12.71 17.50 21.38
N GLU A 667 -13.90 17.07 21.80
CA GLU A 667 -14.17 16.64 23.17
C GLU A 667 -14.10 15.11 23.27
N ILE A 668 -13.54 14.64 24.38
CA ILE A 668 -13.47 13.23 24.73
C ILE A 668 -14.65 12.94 25.67
N VAL A 669 -15.59 12.10 25.23
CA VAL A 669 -16.79 11.76 25.99
C VAL A 669 -16.72 10.30 26.41
N GLU A 670 -16.82 10.03 27.71
CA GLU A 670 -16.88 8.66 28.23
C GLU A 670 -18.24 8.02 27.90
N MET A 671 -18.19 6.84 27.31
CA MET A 671 -19.36 6.05 26.93
C MET A 671 -19.73 5.17 28.13
N THR A 672 -20.56 5.67 29.04
CA THR A 672 -21.01 4.91 30.21
C THR A 672 -22.05 3.86 29.78
N ASN A 673 -21.80 2.58 30.14
CA ASN A 673 -22.67 1.41 30.03
C ASN A 673 -24.00 1.60 29.25
N ARG A 674 -24.04 1.16 27.97
CA ARG A 674 -25.30 0.82 27.27
C ARG A 674 -25.93 -0.49 27.78
N GLN A 675 -25.80 -0.77 29.09
CA GLN A 675 -26.57 -1.80 29.78
C GLN A 675 -27.88 -1.19 30.28
N GLU A 676 -28.72 -0.69 29.38
CA GLU A 676 -30.16 -0.60 29.61
C GLU A 676 -30.82 -0.43 28.24
N GLY A 677 -31.54 -1.48 27.83
CA GLY A 677 -32.10 -1.58 26.50
C GLY A 677 -33.02 -0.41 26.17
N VAL A 678 -32.78 0.21 25.02
CA VAL A 678 -33.81 0.96 24.31
C VAL A 678 -33.74 0.55 22.85
N SER A 679 -34.70 -0.30 22.48
CA SER A 679 -35.20 -0.39 21.11
C SER A 679 -35.59 1.00 20.62
N LEU A 680 -34.91 1.51 19.60
CA LEU A 680 -35.41 2.52 18.68
C LEU A 680 -35.07 2.10 17.24
#